data_AF-A0A255TC18-F1
#
_entry.id   AF-A0A255TC18-F1
#
_cell.length_a   1.000
_cell.length_b   1.000
_cell.length_c   1.000
_cell.angle_alpha   90.00
_cell.angle_beta   90.00
_cell.angle_gamma   90.00
#
_symmetry.space_group_name_H-M   'P 1'
#
loop_
_entity.id
_entity.type
_entity.pdbx_description
1 polymer ?
#
loop_
_entity_poly.entity_id
_entity_poly.type
_entity_poly.pdbx_seq_one_letter_code
_entity_poly.pdbx_strand_id
1 'polypeptide(L)'
;MSSSTALAGNWVVPAPAGQPLATGDTVYIYNVGQKAWVNKGESWGTQAVVNASSGLKYVVKQTMEENTGAEVLTGARYYLWSDCGKNNHYLKRIADGKTGTDNKACFVDGANNSGNPLQWEIAELGGNKYSIKRPELFQDETSTDGGLTWEYVEGEFLGVNLTHDRLWDGKSWTEAGYTEQPATYALWFDVQAGDNATWLFVSPKDYDAYALKFALKDALEKAEAQGVDNIASEEAVFNNASATEEEINAAINSLNNKIATLVDPTNPVDMTSNIVNPEISDGTNGWSTTTGAQNNATATNVTNDPARNSEGAFSGNFYENWNPNAFTGKMYQVVKNLPNGVYKVGLSAFINKYDLNNATTQSQYVYFNDLKIPLTTGDARAYSAFIDITTGELEIGLKQDVAISEWMGLDNASLVFYGSGLASYKYITTSYAELFDNELAEAIYSPQYKDAVEKDIEAAQSATTKEEALAIYASAQQHVAELKANVAAYVALQALNEKFEDWVFQQSLDLEDEWAECENMLAEPTATTEEILAFIADVEAKADEAAKNAAKPGDDVTHFITNPWFNEGTVQDESSTQKQSFNGWTIEGATPGAGGTTDTRLAEVYQGDFKVYQDLKGIQKGAYQLEIQAFMRPGSAETAYANWEAGNKETPAYIFAGDNKVMVKSICDFMIEGAEAPTASESWSNVGGTYWIPNTMKTAYEAMAMDPANYNNVVTVLCIDGNMRIGIGANDPAATGSRWMLFHDFKLTYLGYDPTVVSPVLQSVIDQADLTAGRLMAAEEKTALNEALTTAKAAIEAKNGDDMMAAYRALIEANTAAAASADEYDKISAAIEELTTAYYEYMETASTEAVATADKLMNETPAALADGSIKTEDCGAKVTEIKLAINGLKLTEGSDDKPADFTWAITNPDFTDGTSGWETVNNGANPGVADNVMEGYNGNFDVHQDIHNLPEGTYLVKCQGFYRYGWLDGAAKAWQADSTVIGAKLYANLDSVEMKDIIIIDEIATSASGSHWKEYIDSVSVEGVKTTYYAPDMRDAANERFQQTAYPNQVYTYVGADGFLRIGFNNTKHVDGDWTTASYFELFYLGENSKHAEETGVENINNSVITGSRYYSIDGRQMKSLNKGLNIIMTTNADGKTTVRKVIVK
;
A
#
# COMPACT_ATOMS: atom_id res chain seq x y z
N MET A 1 9.34 -66.55 -52.98
CA MET A 1 10.50 -66.18 -52.15
C MET A 1 10.95 -64.80 -52.59
N SER A 2 10.54 -63.78 -51.84
CA SER A 2 10.84 -62.37 -52.04
C SER A 2 11.04 -61.82 -50.63
N SER A 3 12.27 -61.42 -50.30
CA SER A 3 12.64 -60.85 -49.00
C SER A 3 13.13 -59.43 -49.20
N SER A 4 12.27 -58.47 -48.88
CA SER A 4 12.64 -57.19 -48.25
C SER A 4 12.29 -57.38 -46.76
N THR A 5 12.99 -56.87 -45.75
CA THR A 5 13.65 -55.57 -45.56
C THR A 5 14.79 -55.74 -44.53
N ALA A 6 15.86 -54.97 -44.68
CA ALA A 6 16.91 -54.84 -43.67
C ALA A 6 16.50 -53.74 -42.67
N LEU A 7 16.53 -54.04 -41.37
CA LEU A 7 16.27 -53.13 -40.24
C LEU A 7 17.57 -52.94 -39.43
N ALA A 8 17.72 -51.74 -38.86
CA ALA A 8 18.80 -51.22 -38.00
C ALA A 8 20.07 -50.70 -38.73
N GLY A 9 20.08 -49.39 -39.04
CA GLY A 9 21.32 -48.65 -39.27
C GLY A 9 22.05 -48.44 -37.95
N ASN A 10 23.32 -48.86 -37.86
CA ASN A 10 24.19 -48.51 -36.74
C ASN A 10 24.57 -47.02 -36.87
N TRP A 11 23.78 -46.10 -36.32
CA TRP A 11 24.10 -44.68 -36.28
C TRP A 11 25.35 -44.45 -35.42
N VAL A 12 26.48 -44.16 -36.06
CA VAL A 12 27.76 -43.87 -35.39
C VAL A 12 28.04 -42.37 -35.53
N VAL A 13 28.18 -41.66 -34.40
CA VAL A 13 28.49 -40.22 -34.41
C VAL A 13 29.80 -40.00 -35.17
N PRO A 14 29.81 -39.18 -36.24
CA PRO A 14 31.03 -38.88 -36.98
C PRO A 14 32.07 -38.17 -36.09
N ALA A 15 33.35 -38.40 -36.37
CA ALA A 15 34.43 -37.67 -35.68
C ALA A 15 34.23 -36.15 -35.84
N PRO A 16 34.55 -35.36 -34.80
CA PRO A 16 34.43 -33.90 -34.85
C PRO A 16 35.34 -33.30 -35.92
N ALA A 17 35.00 -32.12 -36.43
CA ALA A 17 35.89 -31.35 -37.28
C ALA A 17 37.08 -30.79 -36.48
N GLY A 18 38.30 -31.09 -36.93
CA GLY A 18 39.52 -30.48 -36.38
C GLY A 18 39.79 -29.11 -37.00
N GLN A 19 40.42 -28.21 -36.24
CA GLN A 19 40.84 -26.88 -36.69
C GLN A 19 42.35 -26.79 -36.97
N PRO A 20 42.81 -25.80 -37.75
CA PRO A 20 44.21 -25.45 -37.84
C PRO A 20 44.79 -25.11 -36.46
N LEU A 21 45.98 -25.61 -36.13
CA LEU A 21 46.63 -25.34 -34.85
C LEU A 21 47.18 -23.90 -34.85
N ALA A 22 46.64 -23.04 -33.99
CA ALA A 22 47.19 -21.69 -33.78
C ALA A 22 47.52 -21.43 -32.30
N THR A 23 48.54 -20.60 -32.07
CA THR A 23 48.91 -20.18 -30.71
C THR A 23 47.84 -19.24 -30.15
N GLY A 24 47.41 -19.51 -28.91
CA GLY A 24 46.32 -18.80 -28.23
C GLY A 24 44.97 -19.52 -28.32
N ASP A 25 44.83 -20.51 -29.20
CA ASP A 25 43.57 -21.23 -29.36
C ASP A 25 43.21 -22.02 -28.09
N THR A 26 41.94 -21.94 -27.71
CA THR A 26 41.33 -22.83 -26.72
C THR A 26 40.69 -24.01 -27.45
N VAL A 27 41.03 -25.23 -27.07
CA VAL A 27 40.72 -26.45 -27.83
C VAL A 27 40.45 -27.64 -26.92
N TYR A 28 39.71 -28.62 -27.44
CA TYR A 28 39.64 -29.99 -26.94
C TYR A 28 40.48 -30.89 -27.86
N ILE A 29 41.18 -31.86 -27.30
CA ILE A 29 42.09 -32.72 -28.07
C ILE A 29 41.43 -34.09 -28.24
N TYR A 30 41.17 -34.50 -29.47
CA TYR A 30 40.47 -35.74 -29.81
C TYR A 30 41.42 -36.77 -30.43
N ASN A 31 41.45 -37.99 -29.89
CA ASN A 31 42.20 -39.10 -30.45
C ASN A 31 41.42 -39.79 -31.56
N VAL A 32 42.02 -39.90 -32.75
CA VAL A 32 41.35 -40.49 -33.92
C VAL A 32 41.11 -41.99 -33.76
N GLY A 33 42.10 -42.74 -33.23
CA GLY A 33 42.00 -44.19 -33.10
C GLY A 33 41.03 -44.65 -32.01
N GLN A 34 41.03 -43.96 -30.88
CA GLN A 34 40.17 -44.29 -29.74
C GLN A 34 38.82 -43.57 -29.74
N LYS A 35 38.61 -42.63 -30.67
CA LYS A 35 37.39 -41.83 -30.79
C LYS A 35 37.00 -41.13 -29.48
N ALA A 36 37.99 -40.63 -28.76
CA ALA A 36 37.86 -40.17 -27.39
C ALA A 36 38.73 -38.94 -27.12
N TRP A 37 38.35 -38.16 -26.12
CA TRP A 37 38.96 -36.87 -25.78
C TRP A 37 40.03 -37.00 -24.73
N VAL A 38 41.13 -36.26 -24.83
CA VAL A 38 42.13 -36.16 -23.75
C VAL A 38 41.45 -35.66 -22.49
N ASN A 39 41.60 -36.38 -21.37
CA ASN A 39 41.01 -36.06 -20.08
C ASN A 39 41.96 -36.48 -18.94
N LYS A 40 41.58 -36.16 -17.70
CA LYS A 40 42.20 -36.65 -16.47
C LYS A 40 41.58 -37.99 -16.10
N GLY A 41 42.38 -38.96 -15.67
CA GLY A 41 41.85 -40.27 -15.35
C GLY A 41 42.67 -41.02 -14.31
N GLU A 42 43.53 -41.90 -14.79
CA GLU A 42 44.31 -42.80 -13.94
C GLU A 42 45.29 -42.02 -13.02
N SER A 43 45.95 -42.71 -12.09
CA SER A 43 46.91 -42.11 -11.12
C SER A 43 46.34 -40.95 -10.30
N TRP A 44 45.49 -41.22 -9.30
CA TRP A 44 44.89 -40.16 -8.46
C TRP A 44 44.15 -39.05 -9.25
N GLY A 45 43.71 -39.32 -10.49
CA GLY A 45 43.08 -38.32 -11.33
C GLY A 45 44.06 -37.40 -12.06
N THR A 46 45.33 -37.79 -12.27
CA THR A 46 46.36 -36.91 -12.84
C THR A 46 47.08 -37.45 -14.06
N GLN A 47 47.05 -38.75 -14.32
CA GLN A 47 47.55 -39.30 -15.59
C GLN A 47 46.60 -38.91 -16.71
N ALA A 48 47.18 -38.51 -17.84
CA ALA A 48 46.40 -38.19 -19.03
C ALA A 48 45.81 -39.49 -19.58
N VAL A 49 44.52 -39.46 -19.87
CA VAL A 49 43.79 -40.55 -20.51
C VAL A 49 43.02 -40.02 -21.71
N VAL A 50 42.41 -40.91 -22.50
CA VAL A 50 41.28 -40.55 -23.35
C VAL A 50 39.95 -40.98 -22.71
N ASN A 51 38.90 -40.17 -22.88
CA ASN A 51 37.55 -40.42 -22.38
C ASN A 51 36.52 -40.11 -23.48
N ALA A 52 35.58 -41.04 -23.72
CA ALA A 52 34.61 -40.91 -24.81
C ALA A 52 33.50 -39.88 -24.52
N SER A 53 33.21 -39.62 -23.25
CA SER A 53 32.06 -38.81 -22.80
C SER A 53 32.41 -37.35 -22.51
N SER A 54 33.69 -37.04 -22.23
CA SER A 54 34.11 -35.67 -21.92
C SER A 54 35.59 -35.43 -22.19
N GLY A 55 35.95 -34.19 -22.53
CA GLY A 55 37.33 -33.77 -22.71
C GLY A 55 37.79 -32.69 -21.73
N LEU A 56 39.10 -32.65 -21.46
CA LEU A 56 39.76 -31.50 -20.86
C LEU A 56 39.98 -30.40 -21.91
N LYS A 57 39.71 -29.17 -21.50
CA LYS A 57 39.96 -27.96 -22.30
C LYS A 57 41.42 -27.54 -22.18
N TYR A 58 42.10 -27.31 -23.30
CA TYR A 58 43.49 -26.87 -23.38
C TYR A 58 43.61 -25.52 -24.10
N VAL A 59 44.66 -24.76 -23.79
CA VAL A 59 45.12 -23.60 -24.55
C VAL A 59 46.47 -23.94 -25.17
N VAL A 60 46.59 -23.73 -26.48
CA VAL A 60 47.82 -23.93 -27.24
C VAL A 60 48.73 -22.73 -27.05
N LYS A 61 49.93 -22.93 -26.50
CA LYS A 61 50.83 -21.83 -26.12
C LYS A 61 52.25 -22.02 -26.66
N GLN A 62 52.92 -20.92 -26.99
CA GLN A 62 54.38 -20.87 -27.23
C GLN A 62 55.12 -20.06 -26.16
N THR A 63 54.39 -19.24 -25.41
CA THR A 63 54.86 -18.48 -24.25
C THR A 63 54.03 -18.87 -23.03
N MET A 64 54.67 -18.98 -21.87
CA MET A 64 54.01 -19.36 -20.62
C MET A 64 54.12 -18.23 -19.61
N GLU A 65 53.14 -17.35 -19.60
CA GLU A 65 53.07 -16.25 -18.64
C GLU A 65 52.97 -16.77 -17.18
N GLU A 66 52.41 -17.97 -17.01
CA GLU A 66 52.22 -18.63 -15.73
C GLU A 66 53.47 -19.34 -15.18
N ASN A 67 54.55 -19.46 -15.97
CA ASN A 67 55.80 -20.13 -15.63
C ASN A 67 57.01 -19.25 -16.02
N THR A 68 57.59 -18.55 -15.04
CA THR A 68 58.74 -17.65 -15.25
C THR A 68 60.05 -18.34 -15.64
N GLY A 69 60.12 -19.67 -15.57
CA GLY A 69 61.26 -20.49 -16.00
C GLY A 69 61.04 -21.24 -17.32
N ALA A 70 59.94 -20.98 -18.03
CA ALA A 70 59.68 -21.59 -19.34
C ALA A 70 60.31 -20.79 -20.47
N GLU A 71 60.94 -21.50 -21.42
CA GLU A 71 61.47 -20.90 -22.64
C GLU A 71 60.35 -20.48 -23.59
N VAL A 72 60.63 -19.45 -24.40
CA VAL A 72 59.74 -19.07 -25.50
C VAL A 72 59.95 -20.07 -26.64
N LEU A 73 58.94 -20.89 -26.89
CA LEU A 73 59.01 -21.94 -27.91
C LEU A 73 58.91 -21.34 -29.33
N THR A 74 59.71 -21.91 -30.23
CA THR A 74 59.73 -21.58 -31.66
C THR A 74 59.83 -22.85 -32.49
N GLY A 75 59.56 -22.77 -33.79
CA GLY A 75 59.33 -23.97 -34.60
C GLY A 75 58.01 -24.65 -34.20
N ALA A 76 57.74 -25.85 -34.70
CA ALA A 76 56.48 -26.57 -34.45
C ALA A 76 56.35 -27.10 -33.00
N ARG A 77 56.76 -26.31 -32.00
CA ARG A 77 56.82 -26.66 -30.58
C ARG A 77 55.80 -25.83 -29.79
N TYR A 78 55.10 -26.49 -28.88
CA TYR A 78 53.99 -25.91 -28.11
C TYR A 78 53.92 -26.46 -26.69
N TYR A 79 53.30 -25.68 -25.83
CA TYR A 79 52.76 -26.09 -24.53
C TYR A 79 51.24 -26.28 -24.66
N LEU A 80 50.70 -27.28 -23.96
CA LEU A 80 49.27 -27.53 -23.88
C LEU A 80 48.82 -27.33 -22.43
N TRP A 81 48.16 -26.20 -22.17
CA TRP A 81 47.81 -25.72 -20.83
C TRP A 81 46.32 -25.85 -20.52
N SER A 82 45.93 -26.28 -19.32
CA SER A 82 44.52 -26.43 -18.91
C SER A 82 44.23 -25.75 -17.56
N ASP A 83 43.06 -25.09 -17.43
CA ASP A 83 42.59 -24.46 -16.19
C ASP A 83 41.56 -25.33 -15.47
N CYS A 84 42.02 -26.35 -14.75
CA CYS A 84 41.15 -27.33 -14.08
C CYS A 84 41.06 -27.21 -12.54
N GLY A 85 41.37 -26.02 -11.98
CA GLY A 85 41.01 -25.63 -10.61
C GLY A 85 41.84 -26.19 -9.45
N LYS A 86 42.95 -26.92 -9.69
CA LYS A 86 43.98 -27.26 -8.70
C LYS A 86 45.38 -27.00 -9.29
N ASN A 87 46.38 -26.70 -8.43
CA ASN A 87 47.73 -26.17 -8.71
C ASN A 87 48.64 -26.91 -9.74
N ASN A 88 48.16 -27.37 -10.90
CA ASN A 88 48.90 -28.28 -11.77
C ASN A 88 48.28 -28.31 -13.20
N HIS A 89 48.93 -27.71 -14.21
CA HIS A 89 48.21 -27.12 -15.37
C HIS A 89 48.59 -27.61 -16.79
N TYR A 90 49.26 -28.76 -16.97
CA TYR A 90 49.89 -29.06 -18.28
C TYR A 90 49.80 -30.52 -18.69
N LEU A 91 49.66 -30.74 -20.00
CA LEU A 91 50.01 -32.02 -20.59
C LEU A 91 51.55 -32.16 -20.58
N LYS A 92 52.08 -33.02 -19.72
CA LYS A 92 53.52 -33.14 -19.46
C LYS A 92 54.00 -34.58 -19.55
N ARG A 93 55.30 -34.71 -19.80
CA ARG A 93 56.03 -35.98 -19.64
C ARG A 93 56.58 -36.05 -18.23
N ILE A 94 56.43 -37.18 -17.54
CA ILE A 94 57.14 -37.43 -16.27
C ILE A 94 57.84 -38.78 -16.34
N ALA A 95 58.98 -38.87 -15.66
CA ALA A 95 59.43 -40.11 -15.04
C ALA A 95 59.62 -39.89 -13.54
N ASP A 96 58.91 -40.64 -12.72
CA ASP A 96 59.20 -40.69 -11.29
C ASP A 96 59.43 -42.13 -10.84
N GLY A 97 59.99 -42.30 -9.64
CA GLY A 97 60.27 -43.63 -9.09
C GLY A 97 59.01 -44.48 -8.81
N LYS A 98 57.80 -43.93 -9.00
CA LYS A 98 56.51 -44.62 -8.82
C LYS A 98 55.93 -45.11 -10.14
N THR A 99 56.17 -44.41 -11.25
CA THR A 99 55.75 -44.80 -12.59
C THR A 99 56.74 -45.73 -13.29
N GLY A 100 57.95 -45.92 -12.73
CA GLY A 100 59.05 -46.67 -13.32
C GLY A 100 59.90 -45.80 -14.26
N THR A 101 61.21 -46.03 -14.27
CA THR A 101 62.18 -45.24 -15.08
C THR A 101 62.16 -45.57 -16.58
N ASP A 102 61.33 -46.52 -17.00
CA ASP A 102 61.34 -47.11 -18.35
C ASP A 102 60.01 -46.93 -19.13
N ASN A 103 58.92 -46.49 -18.49
CA ASN A 103 57.57 -46.25 -19.07
C ASN A 103 57.21 -44.78 -19.47
N LYS A 104 57.03 -44.49 -20.78
CA LYS A 104 56.88 -43.12 -21.34
C LYS A 104 55.49 -42.50 -21.08
N ALA A 105 55.08 -42.32 -19.82
CA ALA A 105 53.75 -41.86 -19.44
C ALA A 105 53.53 -40.34 -19.55
N CYS A 106 52.30 -39.94 -19.87
CA CYS A 106 51.88 -38.54 -19.93
C CYS A 106 50.86 -38.20 -18.84
N PHE A 107 50.97 -37.00 -18.27
CA PHE A 107 50.16 -36.51 -17.16
C PHE A 107 49.56 -35.15 -17.47
N VAL A 108 48.46 -34.80 -16.81
CA VAL A 108 47.78 -33.49 -16.95
C VAL A 108 48.01 -32.55 -15.77
N ASP A 109 48.80 -32.99 -14.78
CA ASP A 109 49.16 -32.22 -13.59
C ASP A 109 50.60 -31.64 -13.69
N GLY A 110 51.18 -30.96 -12.69
CA GLY A 110 52.59 -30.50 -12.69
C GLY A 110 52.83 -29.03 -12.36
N ALA A 111 53.94 -28.77 -11.65
CA ALA A 111 54.30 -27.44 -11.17
C ALA A 111 54.65 -26.46 -12.31
N ASN A 112 54.29 -25.19 -12.12
CA ASN A 112 54.55 -24.07 -13.04
C ASN A 112 56.05 -23.69 -13.18
N ASN A 113 56.98 -24.60 -12.93
CA ASN A 113 58.43 -24.39 -13.08
C ASN A 113 59.12 -25.59 -13.73
N SER A 114 58.36 -26.49 -14.38
CA SER A 114 58.84 -27.82 -14.76
C SER A 114 59.83 -27.85 -15.94
N GLY A 115 60.02 -26.76 -16.71
CA GLY A 115 61.03 -26.69 -17.79
C GLY A 115 60.71 -27.52 -19.04
N ASN A 116 61.73 -28.15 -19.64
CA ASN A 116 61.66 -28.94 -20.89
C ASN A 116 60.59 -30.05 -20.97
N PRO A 117 60.23 -30.79 -19.90
CA PRO A 117 59.18 -31.81 -19.88
C PRO A 117 57.76 -31.38 -20.32
N LEU A 118 57.52 -30.07 -20.44
CA LEU A 118 56.25 -29.49 -20.89
C LEU A 118 56.21 -29.28 -22.42
N GLN A 119 57.36 -29.21 -23.09
CA GLN A 119 57.47 -28.85 -24.51
C GLN A 119 57.09 -30.02 -25.42
N TRP A 120 56.09 -29.87 -26.28
CA TRP A 120 55.74 -30.89 -27.29
C TRP A 120 56.05 -30.39 -28.69
N GLU A 121 56.54 -31.26 -29.56
CA GLU A 121 56.59 -31.02 -31.00
C GLU A 121 55.30 -31.53 -31.63
N ILE A 122 54.56 -30.65 -32.32
CA ILE A 122 53.26 -30.95 -32.91
C ILE A 122 53.35 -30.68 -34.41
N ALA A 123 53.24 -31.74 -35.21
CA ALA A 123 53.36 -31.68 -36.66
C ALA A 123 52.04 -32.01 -37.35
N GLU A 124 51.71 -31.27 -38.40
CA GLU A 124 50.52 -31.51 -39.22
C GLU A 124 50.75 -32.71 -40.16
N LEU A 125 49.80 -33.65 -40.16
CA LEU A 125 49.76 -34.84 -41.00
C LEU A 125 48.87 -34.65 -42.25
N GLY A 126 48.23 -33.49 -42.37
CA GLY A 126 47.27 -33.13 -43.41
C GLY A 126 45.82 -33.26 -42.97
N GLY A 127 44.97 -32.32 -43.41
CA GLY A 127 43.53 -32.31 -43.08
C GLY A 127 43.25 -32.04 -41.61
N ASN A 128 44.02 -31.13 -40.98
CA ASN A 128 43.93 -30.79 -39.56
C ASN A 128 44.12 -31.98 -38.60
N LYS A 129 44.83 -33.02 -39.05
CA LYS A 129 45.32 -34.12 -38.20
C LYS A 129 46.74 -33.83 -37.78
N TYR A 130 47.07 -34.16 -36.54
CA TYR A 130 48.36 -33.85 -35.95
C TYR A 130 48.97 -35.06 -35.26
N SER A 131 50.29 -35.17 -35.33
CA SER A 131 51.07 -36.01 -34.44
C SER A 131 51.68 -35.13 -33.34
N ILE A 132 51.69 -35.64 -32.11
CA ILE A 132 52.32 -34.98 -30.97
C ILE A 132 53.49 -35.86 -30.54
N LYS A 133 54.70 -35.33 -30.39
CA LYS A 133 55.88 -36.10 -29.93
C LYS A 133 56.81 -35.28 -29.04
N ARG A 134 57.71 -35.98 -28.37
CA ARG A 134 58.87 -35.35 -27.73
C ARG A 134 59.77 -34.76 -28.83
N PRO A 135 60.28 -33.52 -28.69
CA PRO A 135 61.23 -32.98 -29.65
C PRO A 135 62.58 -33.72 -29.57
N GLU A 136 63.33 -33.79 -30.67
CA GLU A 136 64.69 -34.35 -30.69
C GLU A 136 65.64 -33.51 -29.82
N LEU A 137 65.55 -32.19 -29.98
CA LEU A 137 66.19 -31.17 -29.15
C LEU A 137 65.14 -30.22 -28.59
N PHE A 138 65.26 -29.87 -27.31
CA PHE A 138 64.42 -28.86 -26.65
C PHE A 138 64.76 -27.44 -27.14
N GLN A 139 63.98 -26.44 -26.72
CA GLN A 139 64.17 -25.05 -27.15
C GLN A 139 65.51 -24.46 -26.70
N ASP A 140 66.07 -24.95 -25.60
CA ASP A 140 67.39 -24.60 -25.06
C ASP A 140 68.55 -25.38 -25.72
N GLU A 141 68.28 -26.08 -26.82
CA GLU A 141 69.22 -26.95 -27.57
C GLU A 141 69.72 -28.18 -26.78
N THR A 142 69.10 -28.52 -25.64
CA THR A 142 69.42 -29.76 -24.91
C THR A 142 68.68 -30.96 -25.49
N SER A 143 69.28 -32.16 -25.41
CA SER A 143 68.64 -33.42 -25.82
C SER A 143 68.07 -34.21 -24.65
N THR A 144 68.22 -33.74 -23.41
CA THR A 144 67.79 -34.43 -22.18
C THR A 144 66.95 -33.50 -21.31
N ASP A 145 65.79 -34.01 -20.85
CA ASP A 145 65.03 -33.37 -19.77
C ASP A 145 65.94 -33.39 -18.52
N GLY A 146 66.11 -32.26 -17.81
CA GLY A 146 67.15 -32.01 -16.77
C GLY A 146 67.22 -32.90 -15.51
N GLY A 147 67.05 -34.22 -15.65
CA GLY A 147 67.04 -35.25 -14.62
C GLY A 147 66.45 -36.60 -15.06
N LEU A 148 65.95 -36.75 -16.30
CA LEU A 148 65.23 -37.95 -16.77
C LEU A 148 66.02 -38.68 -17.89
N THR A 149 66.08 -40.02 -17.86
CA THR A 149 66.95 -40.88 -18.71
C THR A 149 66.36 -41.31 -20.07
N TRP A 150 65.54 -40.47 -20.72
CA TRP A 150 64.74 -40.88 -21.89
C TRP A 150 65.24 -40.16 -23.15
N GLU A 151 65.86 -40.93 -24.03
CA GLU A 151 66.33 -40.43 -25.32
C GLU A 151 65.17 -40.25 -26.30
N TYR A 152 65.32 -39.29 -27.22
CA TYR A 152 64.46 -39.20 -28.38
C TYR A 152 64.51 -40.51 -29.17
N VAL A 153 63.35 -41.03 -29.57
CA VAL A 153 63.26 -42.19 -30.46
C VAL A 153 62.45 -41.77 -31.67
N GLU A 154 63.09 -41.83 -32.84
CA GLU A 154 62.43 -41.57 -34.11
C GLU A 154 61.28 -42.56 -34.31
N GLY A 155 60.09 -42.07 -34.66
CA GLY A 155 58.90 -42.88 -34.89
C GLY A 155 58.00 -43.10 -33.66
N GLU A 156 58.34 -42.55 -32.50
CA GLU A 156 57.48 -42.57 -31.30
C GLU A 156 56.75 -41.24 -31.07
N PHE A 157 55.49 -41.36 -30.66
CA PHE A 157 54.54 -40.27 -30.53
C PHE A 157 53.70 -40.41 -29.25
N LEU A 158 53.09 -39.31 -28.82
CA LEU A 158 52.02 -39.31 -27.83
C LEU A 158 50.78 -39.98 -28.43
N GLY A 159 50.25 -40.98 -27.75
CA GLY A 159 49.13 -41.79 -28.20
C GLY A 159 48.56 -42.66 -27.09
N VAL A 160 47.60 -43.52 -27.46
CA VAL A 160 47.08 -44.57 -26.58
C VAL A 160 47.73 -45.90 -26.95
N ASN A 161 48.41 -46.52 -25.99
CA ASN A 161 49.00 -47.85 -26.15
C ASN A 161 48.15 -48.90 -25.43
N LEU A 162 47.30 -49.61 -26.18
CA LEU A 162 46.45 -50.66 -25.62
C LEU A 162 47.21 -51.93 -25.20
N THR A 163 48.49 -52.03 -25.55
CA THR A 163 49.34 -53.20 -25.25
C THR A 163 50.22 -53.01 -24.03
N HIS A 164 50.21 -51.83 -23.41
CA HIS A 164 50.98 -51.56 -22.20
C HIS A 164 50.48 -52.46 -21.04
N ASP A 165 51.37 -53.26 -20.45
CA ASP A 165 51.01 -54.28 -19.44
C ASP A 165 51.00 -53.73 -18.01
N ARG A 166 51.39 -52.46 -17.83
CA ARG A 166 51.56 -51.81 -16.53
C ARG A 166 50.52 -50.73 -16.25
N LEU A 167 50.09 -50.69 -15.00
CA LEU A 167 49.26 -49.65 -14.41
C LEU A 167 50.12 -48.55 -13.75
N TRP A 168 49.46 -47.50 -13.30
CA TRP A 168 50.09 -46.31 -12.73
C TRP A 168 51.05 -46.53 -11.55
N ASP A 169 50.85 -47.58 -10.75
CA ASP A 169 51.67 -47.89 -9.58
C ASP A 169 52.86 -48.82 -9.91
N GLY A 170 53.15 -48.99 -11.22
CA GLY A 170 54.22 -49.81 -11.72
C GLY A 170 53.93 -51.31 -11.71
N LYS A 171 52.75 -51.74 -11.22
CA LYS A 171 52.31 -53.13 -11.24
C LYS A 171 51.83 -53.53 -12.63
N SER A 172 52.07 -54.77 -13.00
CA SER A 172 51.31 -55.42 -14.07
C SER A 172 49.83 -55.51 -13.68
N TRP A 173 48.94 -55.59 -14.67
CA TRP A 173 47.51 -55.80 -14.41
C TRP A 173 47.26 -57.06 -13.54
N THR A 174 48.09 -58.09 -13.68
CA THR A 174 48.02 -59.30 -12.85
C THR A 174 48.39 -59.03 -11.38
N GLU A 175 49.42 -58.19 -11.13
CA GLU A 175 49.83 -57.79 -9.78
C GLU A 175 48.80 -56.89 -9.08
N ALA A 176 47.97 -56.17 -9.86
CA ALA A 176 46.85 -55.38 -9.36
C ALA A 176 45.54 -56.18 -9.21
N GLY A 177 45.55 -57.49 -9.49
CA GLY A 177 44.41 -58.38 -9.28
C GLY A 177 43.44 -58.49 -10.47
N TYR A 178 43.81 -57.98 -11.65
CA TYR A 178 43.03 -58.17 -12.87
C TYR A 178 43.34 -59.55 -13.48
N THR A 179 42.30 -60.22 -14.00
CA THR A 179 42.42 -61.55 -14.64
C THR A 179 42.69 -61.48 -16.14
N GLU A 180 42.50 -60.31 -16.74
CA GLU A 180 42.78 -60.00 -18.15
C GLU A 180 43.37 -58.58 -18.24
N GLN A 181 44.12 -58.29 -19.30
CA GLN A 181 44.71 -56.96 -19.52
C GLN A 181 43.59 -55.93 -19.71
N PRO A 182 43.44 -54.95 -18.80
CA PRO A 182 42.50 -53.86 -19.02
C PRO A 182 42.99 -53.02 -20.19
N ALA A 183 42.07 -52.60 -21.06
CA ALA A 183 42.36 -51.59 -22.07
C ALA A 183 42.68 -50.27 -21.35
N THR A 184 43.97 -49.95 -21.20
CA THR A 184 44.39 -48.69 -20.58
C THR A 184 44.20 -47.58 -21.59
N TYR A 185 43.35 -46.60 -21.26
CA TYR A 185 43.17 -45.40 -22.06
C TYR A 185 44.21 -44.32 -21.71
N ALA A 186 45.18 -44.65 -20.87
CA ALA A 186 46.31 -43.82 -20.52
C ALA A 186 47.13 -43.40 -21.75
N LEU A 187 47.64 -42.17 -21.70
CA LEU A 187 48.47 -41.61 -22.75
C LEU A 187 49.95 -41.90 -22.49
N TRP A 188 50.61 -42.37 -23.55
CA TRP A 188 52.02 -42.71 -23.57
C TRP A 188 52.70 -42.00 -24.73
N PHE A 189 53.99 -41.66 -24.62
CA PHE A 189 54.76 -41.00 -25.67
C PHE A 189 55.78 -41.92 -26.37
N ASP A 190 55.56 -43.23 -26.30
CA ASP A 190 56.26 -44.31 -27.03
C ASP A 190 55.40 -44.95 -28.14
N VAL A 191 54.29 -44.33 -28.53
CA VAL A 191 53.32 -44.93 -29.44
C VAL A 191 53.78 -44.78 -30.89
N GLN A 192 53.79 -45.89 -31.64
CA GLN A 192 54.14 -45.87 -33.06
C GLN A 192 53.12 -45.06 -33.88
N ALA A 193 53.56 -44.50 -35.00
CA ALA A 193 52.67 -43.77 -35.92
C ALA A 193 51.44 -44.60 -36.32
N GLY A 194 50.27 -43.99 -36.26
CA GLY A 194 48.97 -44.61 -36.57
C GLY A 194 47.82 -43.86 -35.92
N ASP A 195 46.59 -44.38 -36.05
CA ASP A 195 45.38 -43.69 -35.58
C ASP A 195 45.39 -43.43 -34.07
N ASN A 196 46.00 -44.32 -33.28
CA ASN A 196 46.14 -44.15 -31.83
C ASN A 196 47.11 -43.03 -31.42
N ALA A 197 47.96 -42.56 -32.34
CA ALA A 197 48.88 -41.44 -32.16
C ALA A 197 48.49 -40.22 -33.02
N THR A 198 47.29 -40.23 -33.60
CA THR A 198 46.77 -39.14 -34.43
C THR A 198 45.71 -38.36 -33.67
N TRP A 199 45.84 -37.04 -33.71
CA TRP A 199 45.04 -36.11 -32.91
C TRP A 199 44.35 -35.06 -33.77
N LEU A 200 43.16 -34.63 -33.34
CA LEU A 200 42.47 -33.43 -33.81
C LEU A 200 42.43 -32.41 -32.68
N PHE A 201 42.62 -31.14 -33.01
CA PHE A 201 42.34 -30.02 -32.11
C PHE A 201 40.97 -29.47 -32.48
N VAL A 202 40.03 -29.41 -31.55
CA VAL A 202 38.62 -29.11 -31.80
C VAL A 202 38.22 -27.87 -31.01
N SER A 203 37.53 -26.93 -31.66
CA SER A 203 37.05 -25.71 -30.99
C SER A 203 35.99 -26.04 -29.93
N PRO A 204 35.75 -25.18 -28.91
CA PRO A 204 34.65 -25.38 -27.96
C PRO A 204 33.29 -25.50 -28.65
N LYS A 205 33.06 -24.69 -29.70
CA LYS A 205 31.82 -24.72 -30.49
C LYS A 205 31.61 -26.08 -31.18
N ASP A 206 32.66 -26.62 -31.80
CA ASP A 206 32.58 -27.91 -32.49
C ASP A 206 32.49 -29.09 -31.51
N TYR A 207 33.06 -28.94 -30.30
CA TYR A 207 32.90 -29.90 -29.20
C TYR A 207 31.44 -29.96 -28.71
N ASP A 208 30.81 -28.80 -28.49
CA ASP A 208 29.41 -28.71 -28.05
C ASP A 208 28.45 -29.27 -29.13
N ALA A 209 28.69 -28.92 -30.40
CA ALA A 209 27.95 -29.48 -31.53
C ALA A 209 28.12 -31.01 -31.64
N TYR A 210 29.34 -31.54 -31.45
CA TYR A 210 29.57 -32.99 -31.40
C TYR A 210 28.79 -33.67 -30.28
N ALA A 211 28.74 -33.07 -29.08
CA ALA A 211 27.97 -33.62 -27.96
C ALA A 211 26.46 -33.66 -28.29
N LEU A 212 25.93 -32.62 -28.93
CA LEU A 212 24.52 -32.55 -29.31
C LEU A 212 24.12 -33.62 -30.35
N LYS A 213 25.06 -34.12 -31.17
CA LYS A 213 24.78 -35.20 -32.13
C LYS A 213 24.30 -36.50 -31.50
N PHE A 214 24.60 -36.75 -30.23
CA PHE A 214 24.05 -37.91 -29.53
C PHE A 214 22.53 -37.78 -29.36
N ALA A 215 22.01 -36.58 -29.08
CA ALA A 215 20.57 -36.34 -29.06
C ALA A 215 19.94 -36.47 -30.46
N LEU A 216 20.63 -36.02 -31.51
CA LEU A 216 20.19 -36.23 -32.89
C LEU A 216 20.18 -37.71 -33.29
N LYS A 217 21.18 -38.49 -32.86
CA LYS A 217 21.19 -39.94 -33.02
C LYS A 217 19.94 -40.56 -32.38
N ASP A 218 19.66 -40.23 -31.13
CA ASP A 218 18.51 -40.79 -30.41
C ASP A 218 17.18 -40.41 -31.10
N ALA A 219 17.08 -39.18 -31.61
CA ALA A 219 15.92 -38.74 -32.41
C ALA A 219 15.77 -39.51 -33.73
N LEU A 220 16.88 -39.80 -34.43
CA LEU A 220 16.88 -40.60 -35.66
C LEU A 220 16.43 -42.04 -35.38
N GLU A 221 17.00 -42.68 -34.35
CA GLU A 221 16.62 -44.03 -33.93
C GLU A 221 15.14 -44.10 -33.52
N LYS A 222 14.65 -43.08 -32.81
CA LYS A 222 13.23 -42.97 -32.45
C LYS A 222 12.34 -42.81 -33.69
N ALA A 223 12.73 -41.98 -34.66
CA ALA A 223 11.99 -41.78 -35.89
C ALA A 223 11.90 -43.07 -36.73
N GLU A 224 12.99 -43.82 -36.84
CA GLU A 224 13.01 -45.12 -37.50
C GLU A 224 12.13 -46.13 -36.77
N ALA A 225 12.22 -46.20 -35.44
CA ALA A 225 11.41 -47.12 -34.63
C ALA A 225 9.91 -46.84 -34.75
N GLN A 226 9.52 -45.58 -34.95
CA GLN A 226 8.12 -45.19 -35.16
C GLN A 226 7.67 -45.24 -36.62
N GLY A 227 8.55 -45.59 -37.57
CA GLY A 227 8.20 -45.76 -38.98
C GLY A 227 8.10 -44.46 -39.77
N VAL A 228 8.92 -43.45 -39.46
CA VAL A 228 9.03 -42.23 -40.27
C VAL A 228 9.74 -42.54 -41.59
N ASP A 229 9.03 -42.43 -42.71
CA ASP A 229 9.50 -42.88 -44.04
C ASP A 229 10.61 -42.00 -44.70
N ASN A 230 10.81 -40.76 -44.25
CA ASN A 230 11.77 -39.83 -44.87
C ASN A 230 12.57 -39.02 -43.83
N ILE A 231 13.82 -39.41 -43.59
CA ILE A 231 14.75 -38.76 -42.64
C ILE A 231 16.05 -38.24 -43.30
N ALA A 232 16.09 -38.20 -44.64
CA ALA A 232 17.33 -37.97 -45.40
C ALA A 232 17.99 -36.60 -45.14
N SER A 233 17.19 -35.56 -44.91
CA SER A 233 17.70 -34.22 -44.56
C SER A 233 18.39 -34.20 -43.20
N GLU A 234 17.82 -34.90 -42.21
CA GLU A 234 18.35 -34.93 -40.85
C GLU A 234 19.54 -35.88 -40.73
N GLU A 235 19.51 -36.98 -41.49
CA GLU A 235 20.67 -37.85 -41.70
C GLU A 235 21.86 -37.08 -42.31
N ALA A 236 21.63 -36.16 -43.26
CA ALA A 236 22.69 -35.33 -43.82
C ALA A 236 23.33 -34.40 -42.78
N VAL A 237 22.54 -33.82 -41.87
CA VAL A 237 23.04 -33.02 -40.74
C VAL A 237 23.82 -33.91 -39.77
N PHE A 238 23.30 -35.08 -39.43
CA PHE A 238 23.98 -36.04 -38.55
C PHE A 238 25.36 -36.45 -39.10
N ASN A 239 25.45 -36.73 -40.41
CA ASN A 239 26.68 -37.15 -41.06
C ASN A 239 27.69 -36.00 -41.31
N ASN A 240 27.28 -34.73 -41.24
CA ASN A 240 28.17 -33.58 -41.45
C ASN A 240 28.97 -33.23 -40.19
N ALA A 241 30.27 -33.56 -40.14
CA ALA A 241 31.15 -33.30 -39.00
C ALA A 241 31.27 -31.81 -38.58
N SER A 242 30.90 -30.87 -39.47
CA SER A 242 30.93 -29.42 -39.23
C SER A 242 29.53 -28.81 -39.03
N ALA A 243 28.50 -29.63 -38.80
CA ALA A 243 27.16 -29.14 -38.50
C ALA A 243 27.17 -28.28 -37.22
N THR A 244 26.52 -27.12 -37.30
CA THR A 244 26.37 -26.19 -36.18
C THR A 244 25.32 -26.68 -35.17
N GLU A 245 25.36 -26.17 -33.95
CA GLU A 245 24.37 -26.48 -32.92
C GLU A 245 22.94 -26.14 -33.39
N GLU A 246 22.77 -25.01 -34.08
CA GLU A 246 21.49 -24.58 -34.63
C GLU A 246 20.96 -25.56 -35.70
N GLU A 247 21.82 -26.04 -36.61
CA GLU A 247 21.43 -27.03 -37.62
C GLU A 247 21.04 -28.37 -36.99
N ILE A 248 21.77 -28.82 -35.95
CA ILE A 248 21.49 -30.07 -35.25
C ILE A 248 20.17 -29.98 -34.49
N ASN A 249 19.91 -28.90 -33.75
CA ASN A 249 18.64 -28.68 -33.08
C ASN A 249 17.47 -28.58 -34.07
N ALA A 250 17.66 -27.90 -35.22
CA ALA A 250 16.66 -27.88 -36.28
C ALA A 250 16.36 -29.27 -36.85
N ALA A 251 17.37 -30.13 -37.00
CA ALA A 251 17.20 -31.52 -37.43
C ALA A 251 16.46 -32.37 -36.38
N ILE A 252 16.80 -32.24 -35.10
CA ILE A 252 16.08 -32.90 -34.00
C ILE A 252 14.60 -32.50 -34.03
N ASN A 253 14.31 -31.19 -34.12
CA ASN A 253 12.95 -30.67 -34.19
C ASN A 253 12.20 -31.18 -35.44
N SER A 254 12.87 -31.26 -36.59
CA SER A 254 12.29 -31.82 -37.82
C SER A 254 11.90 -33.29 -37.66
N LEU A 255 12.75 -34.13 -37.04
CA LEU A 255 12.44 -35.53 -36.75
C LEU A 255 11.28 -35.66 -35.78
N ASN A 256 11.30 -34.89 -34.69
CA ASN A 256 10.22 -34.87 -33.72
C ASN A 256 8.89 -34.45 -34.36
N ASN A 257 8.90 -33.47 -35.26
CA ASN A 257 7.72 -33.07 -36.03
C ASN A 257 7.24 -34.16 -36.99
N LYS A 258 8.14 -34.91 -37.62
CA LYS A 258 7.76 -36.05 -38.47
C LYS A 258 7.15 -37.18 -37.66
N ILE A 259 7.77 -37.53 -36.51
CA ILE A 259 7.21 -38.49 -35.55
C ILE A 259 5.81 -38.05 -35.11
N ALA A 260 5.63 -36.75 -34.86
CA ALA A 260 4.35 -36.21 -34.41
C ALA A 260 3.19 -36.40 -35.39
N THR A 261 3.46 -36.54 -36.69
CA THR A 261 2.41 -36.82 -37.69
C THR A 261 1.81 -38.22 -37.56
N LEU A 262 2.45 -39.11 -36.77
CA LEU A 262 2.01 -40.48 -36.52
C LEU A 262 1.20 -40.62 -35.22
N VAL A 263 1.14 -39.56 -34.41
CA VAL A 263 0.41 -39.52 -33.14
C VAL A 263 -0.97 -38.90 -33.38
N ASP A 264 -1.99 -39.50 -32.77
CA ASP A 264 -3.36 -39.00 -32.79
C ASP A 264 -4.02 -39.18 -31.41
N PRO A 265 -5.20 -38.58 -31.18
CA PRO A 265 -5.85 -38.60 -29.87
C PRO A 265 -6.26 -39.98 -29.34
N THR A 266 -6.39 -40.98 -30.20
CA THR A 266 -6.70 -42.36 -29.79
C THR A 266 -5.46 -43.14 -29.35
N ASN A 267 -4.27 -42.62 -29.68
CA ASN A 267 -2.98 -43.17 -29.29
C ASN A 267 -2.01 -42.04 -28.88
N PRO A 268 -2.30 -41.30 -27.80
CA PRO A 268 -1.43 -40.23 -27.33
C PRO A 268 -0.11 -40.80 -26.79
N VAL A 269 0.93 -39.98 -26.80
CA VAL A 269 2.27 -40.35 -26.32
C VAL A 269 2.58 -39.59 -25.04
N ASP A 270 2.85 -40.32 -23.95
CA ASP A 270 3.38 -39.72 -22.73
C ASP A 270 4.82 -39.23 -22.96
N MET A 271 5.01 -37.93 -22.79
CA MET A 271 6.29 -37.22 -22.92
C MET A 271 6.73 -36.62 -21.58
N THR A 272 6.18 -37.07 -20.46
CA THR A 272 6.52 -36.54 -19.12
C THR A 272 8.01 -36.71 -18.81
N SER A 273 8.66 -37.74 -19.36
CA SER A 273 10.12 -37.96 -19.23
C SER A 273 10.98 -36.90 -19.92
N ASN A 274 10.40 -36.04 -20.76
CA ASN A 274 11.09 -34.86 -21.29
C ASN A 274 11.19 -33.72 -20.26
N ILE A 275 10.34 -33.73 -19.23
CA ILE A 275 10.49 -32.86 -18.06
C ILE A 275 11.53 -33.53 -17.16
N VAL A 276 12.58 -32.79 -16.81
CA VAL A 276 13.58 -33.24 -15.83
C VAL A 276 12.96 -33.19 -14.44
N ASN A 277 13.03 -34.31 -13.72
CA ASN A 277 12.56 -34.40 -12.33
C ASN A 277 11.09 -33.92 -12.14
N PRO A 278 10.12 -34.51 -12.85
CA PRO A 278 8.73 -34.04 -12.85
C PRO A 278 8.01 -34.25 -11.50
N GLU A 279 8.42 -35.26 -10.74
CA GLU A 279 7.88 -35.61 -9.40
C GLU A 279 8.77 -35.10 -8.25
N ILE A 280 9.74 -34.22 -8.53
CA ILE A 280 10.63 -33.60 -7.53
C ILE A 280 11.34 -34.63 -6.59
N SER A 281 11.68 -35.80 -7.12
CA SER A 281 12.34 -36.88 -6.38
C SER A 281 13.88 -36.76 -6.33
N ASP A 282 14.49 -35.96 -7.22
CA ASP A 282 15.93 -35.68 -7.28
C ASP A 282 16.25 -34.22 -6.89
N GLY A 283 15.80 -33.82 -5.70
CA GLY A 283 15.97 -32.45 -5.22
C GLY A 283 15.32 -31.44 -6.18
N THR A 284 15.98 -30.32 -6.46
CA THR A 284 15.49 -29.27 -7.38
C THR A 284 16.10 -29.37 -8.78
N ASN A 285 16.68 -30.53 -9.13
CA ASN A 285 17.37 -30.71 -10.41
C ASN A 285 16.44 -30.41 -11.59
N GLY A 286 16.91 -29.63 -12.57
CA GLY A 286 16.13 -29.21 -13.74
C GLY A 286 15.18 -28.02 -13.54
N TRP A 287 14.94 -27.57 -12.30
CA TRP A 287 14.03 -26.46 -12.01
C TRP A 287 14.78 -25.18 -11.61
N SER A 288 14.22 -24.03 -11.99
CA SER A 288 14.77 -22.69 -11.75
C SER A 288 13.79 -21.82 -10.97
N THR A 289 14.28 -20.77 -10.30
CA THR A 289 13.45 -19.80 -9.59
C THR A 289 13.97 -18.37 -9.73
N THR A 290 13.05 -17.40 -9.71
CA THR A 290 13.33 -15.94 -9.75
C THR A 290 12.77 -15.20 -8.53
N THR A 291 12.23 -15.93 -7.55
CA THR A 291 11.50 -15.36 -6.41
C THR A 291 12.40 -14.61 -5.40
N GLY A 292 13.71 -14.89 -5.42
CA GLY A 292 14.63 -14.45 -4.38
C GLY A 292 14.34 -15.09 -3.01
N ALA A 293 13.61 -16.21 -2.97
CA ALA A 293 13.26 -16.90 -1.73
C ALA A 293 14.51 -17.29 -0.92
N GLN A 294 14.43 -17.14 0.39
CA GLN A 294 15.52 -17.49 1.32
C GLN A 294 15.77 -19.00 1.32
N ASN A 295 14.70 -19.80 1.25
CA ASN A 295 14.77 -21.23 1.11
C ASN A 295 14.16 -21.64 -0.23
N ASN A 296 14.92 -22.38 -1.02
CA ASN A 296 14.55 -22.89 -2.34
C ASN A 296 14.97 -24.37 -2.49
N ALA A 297 14.58 -25.20 -1.52
CA ALA A 297 14.86 -26.63 -1.45
C ALA A 297 13.57 -27.46 -1.62
N THR A 298 13.60 -28.73 -1.22
CA THR A 298 12.42 -29.61 -1.23
C THR A 298 11.80 -29.75 0.16
N ALA A 299 10.48 -29.93 0.24
CA ALA A 299 9.75 -30.17 1.49
C ALA A 299 8.69 -31.28 1.34
N THR A 300 8.14 -31.73 2.47
CA THR A 300 7.09 -32.79 2.53
C THR A 300 5.92 -32.44 3.45
N ASN A 301 5.96 -31.28 4.10
CA ASN A 301 4.98 -30.89 5.11
C ASN A 301 3.58 -30.65 4.53
N VAL A 302 3.46 -30.05 3.33
CA VAL A 302 2.18 -29.95 2.62
C VAL A 302 1.69 -31.33 2.15
N THR A 303 2.59 -32.15 1.59
CA THR A 303 2.29 -33.53 1.19
C THR A 303 1.65 -34.34 2.32
N ASN A 304 2.18 -34.18 3.54
CA ASN A 304 1.77 -34.95 4.72
C ASN A 304 0.60 -34.34 5.51
N ASP A 305 0.04 -33.21 5.05
CA ASP A 305 -1.08 -32.54 5.70
C ASP A 305 -2.39 -32.84 4.94
N PRO A 306 -3.29 -33.69 5.47
CA PRO A 306 -4.52 -34.07 4.79
C PRO A 306 -5.49 -32.91 4.56
N ALA A 307 -5.41 -31.84 5.37
CA ALA A 307 -6.24 -30.66 5.16
C ALA A 307 -5.75 -29.84 3.97
N ARG A 308 -4.42 -29.78 3.78
CA ARG A 308 -3.78 -28.98 2.73
C ARG A 308 -3.48 -29.73 1.43
N ASN A 309 -3.66 -31.05 1.43
CA ASN A 309 -3.46 -31.93 0.28
C ASN A 309 -4.60 -32.96 0.20
N SER A 310 -5.83 -32.50 0.39
CA SER A 310 -7.04 -33.34 0.44
C SER A 310 -7.31 -34.09 -0.87
N GLU A 311 -6.86 -33.53 -2.00
CA GLU A 311 -6.96 -34.14 -3.34
C GLU A 311 -5.77 -35.05 -3.69
N GLY A 312 -4.74 -35.12 -2.84
CA GLY A 312 -3.53 -35.90 -3.10
C GLY A 312 -2.70 -35.36 -4.28
N ALA A 313 -2.78 -34.06 -4.56
CA ALA A 313 -2.10 -33.42 -5.68
C ALA A 313 -0.57 -33.43 -5.55
N PHE A 314 -0.04 -33.43 -4.33
CA PHE A 314 1.38 -33.58 -4.02
C PHE A 314 1.68 -34.99 -3.53
N SER A 315 2.84 -35.53 -3.94
CA SER A 315 3.28 -36.88 -3.56
C SER A 315 4.78 -36.93 -3.30
N GLY A 316 5.16 -37.30 -2.07
CA GLY A 316 6.57 -37.30 -1.67
C GLY A 316 7.11 -35.88 -1.45
N ASN A 317 8.24 -35.58 -2.08
CA ASN A 317 8.89 -34.27 -2.00
C ASN A 317 8.25 -33.32 -3.01
N PHE A 318 8.03 -32.06 -2.63
CA PHE A 318 7.69 -30.99 -3.56
C PHE A 318 8.77 -29.89 -3.55
N TYR A 319 8.85 -29.08 -4.60
CA TYR A 319 9.80 -27.98 -4.69
C TYR A 319 9.20 -26.77 -3.98
N GLU A 320 9.85 -26.27 -2.91
CA GLU A 320 9.38 -25.11 -2.16
C GLU A 320 10.18 -23.84 -2.46
N ASN A 321 9.52 -22.70 -2.39
CA ASN A 321 10.15 -21.39 -2.24
C ASN A 321 9.52 -20.69 -1.02
N TRP A 322 10.33 -20.40 0.01
CA TRP A 322 9.90 -19.78 1.27
C TRP A 322 10.77 -18.58 1.67
N ASN A 323 10.15 -17.56 2.26
CA ASN A 323 10.80 -16.38 2.82
C ASN A 323 10.00 -15.90 4.05
N PRO A 324 10.56 -15.19 5.05
CA PRO A 324 9.76 -14.52 6.10
C PRO A 324 8.78 -13.44 5.61
N ASN A 325 9.03 -12.83 4.45
CA ASN A 325 8.17 -11.81 3.85
C ASN A 325 7.62 -12.30 2.50
N ALA A 326 6.44 -11.81 2.11
CA ALA A 326 5.86 -12.12 0.81
C ALA A 326 6.76 -11.63 -0.34
N PHE A 327 6.75 -12.36 -1.46
CA PHE A 327 7.65 -12.11 -2.60
C PHE A 327 6.91 -12.20 -3.94
N THR A 328 7.55 -11.73 -5.01
CA THR A 328 7.07 -11.92 -6.40
C THR A 328 8.03 -12.84 -7.14
N GLY A 329 7.59 -13.44 -8.24
CA GLY A 329 8.47 -14.23 -9.12
C GLY A 329 7.89 -15.60 -9.46
N LYS A 330 8.70 -16.40 -10.15
CA LYS A 330 8.29 -17.70 -10.70
C LYS A 330 9.27 -18.83 -10.38
N MET A 331 8.74 -20.04 -10.27
CA MET A 331 9.43 -21.33 -10.19
C MET A 331 9.09 -22.12 -11.46
N TYR A 332 10.07 -22.62 -12.20
CA TYR A 332 9.83 -23.06 -13.58
C TYR A 332 10.89 -23.98 -14.19
N GLN A 333 10.54 -24.62 -15.30
CA GLN A 333 11.43 -25.36 -16.18
C GLN A 333 11.12 -25.03 -17.65
N VAL A 334 12.18 -24.96 -18.48
CA VAL A 334 12.05 -24.85 -19.95
C VAL A 334 12.37 -26.20 -20.57
N VAL A 335 11.36 -26.85 -21.15
CA VAL A 335 11.46 -28.11 -21.87
C VAL A 335 11.63 -27.82 -23.35
N LYS A 336 12.66 -28.40 -23.97
CA LYS A 336 13.02 -28.16 -25.37
C LYS A 336 12.83 -29.40 -26.23
N ASN A 337 12.93 -29.19 -27.54
CA ASN A 337 12.88 -30.24 -28.55
C ASN A 337 11.56 -31.02 -28.55
N LEU A 338 10.46 -30.37 -28.20
CA LEU A 338 9.13 -30.96 -28.27
C LEU A 338 8.63 -30.92 -29.72
N PRO A 339 7.93 -31.96 -30.19
CA PRO A 339 7.15 -31.84 -31.42
C PRO A 339 6.14 -30.70 -31.39
N ASN A 340 5.85 -30.12 -32.55
CA ASN A 340 4.78 -29.14 -32.67
C ASN A 340 3.41 -29.83 -32.70
N GLY A 341 2.46 -29.34 -31.93
CA GLY A 341 1.09 -29.85 -31.91
C GLY A 341 0.42 -29.72 -30.55
N VAL A 342 -0.62 -30.53 -30.34
CA VAL A 342 -1.47 -30.46 -29.16
C VAL A 342 -0.91 -31.29 -28.01
N TYR A 343 -0.82 -30.67 -26.83
CA TYR A 343 -0.40 -31.31 -25.59
C TYR A 343 -1.45 -31.12 -24.50
N LYS A 344 -1.63 -32.13 -23.63
CA LYS A 344 -2.19 -31.92 -22.29
C LYS A 344 -1.02 -31.74 -21.32
N VAL A 345 -0.99 -30.61 -20.64
CA VAL A 345 0.07 -30.24 -19.69
C VAL A 345 -0.54 -30.12 -18.30
N GLY A 346 0.15 -30.60 -17.28
CA GLY A 346 -0.28 -30.50 -15.90
C GLY A 346 0.82 -30.09 -14.94
N LEU A 347 0.45 -29.38 -13.87
CA LEU A 347 1.32 -29.02 -12.75
C LEU A 347 0.48 -28.92 -11.48
N SER A 348 0.94 -29.51 -10.38
CA SER A 348 0.36 -29.30 -9.06
C SER A 348 1.00 -28.09 -8.40
N ALA A 349 0.19 -27.27 -7.72
CA ALA A 349 0.66 -26.06 -7.05
C ALA A 349 -0.02 -25.84 -5.69
N PHE A 350 0.71 -25.13 -4.82
CA PHE A 350 0.31 -24.76 -3.47
C PHE A 350 0.77 -23.32 -3.16
N ILE A 351 -0.03 -22.57 -2.39
CA ILE A 351 0.35 -21.24 -1.89
C ILE A 351 -0.21 -20.97 -0.49
N ASN A 352 0.62 -20.53 0.47
CA ASN A 352 0.15 -20.50 1.86
C ASN A 352 -0.82 -19.36 2.20
N LYS A 353 -0.78 -18.26 1.43
CA LYS A 353 -1.70 -17.13 1.51
C LYS A 353 -2.33 -16.92 0.15
N TYR A 354 -3.58 -17.34 0.04
CA TYR A 354 -4.36 -17.23 -1.18
C TYR A 354 -5.01 -15.85 -1.28
N ASP A 355 -4.90 -15.21 -2.44
CA ASP A 355 -5.70 -14.04 -2.75
C ASP A 355 -7.15 -14.46 -2.98
N LEU A 356 -8.06 -14.09 -2.07
CA LEU A 356 -9.49 -14.40 -2.21
C LEU A 356 -10.10 -13.76 -3.47
N ASN A 357 -9.44 -12.75 -4.06
CA ASN A 357 -9.85 -12.12 -5.31
C ASN A 357 -9.07 -12.66 -6.52
N ASN A 358 -8.31 -13.75 -6.39
CA ASN A 358 -7.43 -14.26 -7.45
C ASN A 358 -8.18 -14.64 -8.73
N ALA A 359 -9.46 -15.00 -8.62
CA ALA A 359 -10.34 -15.21 -9.77
C ALA A 359 -10.40 -13.96 -10.69
N THR A 360 -10.31 -12.77 -10.12
CA THR A 360 -10.30 -11.49 -10.84
C THR A 360 -8.89 -10.96 -11.06
N THR A 361 -8.01 -11.02 -10.05
CA THR A 361 -6.67 -10.42 -10.14
C THR A 361 -5.72 -11.26 -10.99
N GLN A 362 -5.92 -12.57 -11.05
CA GLN A 362 -5.04 -13.56 -11.69
C GLN A 362 -3.57 -13.36 -11.30
N SER A 363 -3.34 -12.99 -10.03
CA SER A 363 -2.02 -12.64 -9.52
C SER A 363 -1.22 -13.86 -9.10
N GLN A 364 -1.86 -14.99 -8.80
CA GLN A 364 -1.25 -16.26 -8.41
C GLN A 364 -1.72 -17.36 -9.38
N TYR A 365 -0.80 -18.01 -10.11
CA TYR A 365 -1.21 -18.92 -11.18
C TYR A 365 -0.14 -19.95 -11.53
N VAL A 366 -0.58 -21.12 -12.00
CA VAL A 366 0.28 -21.97 -12.83
C VAL A 366 0.24 -21.47 -14.26
N TYR A 367 1.30 -21.70 -15.02
CA TYR A 367 1.36 -21.30 -16.42
C TYR A 367 2.03 -22.35 -17.29
N PHE A 368 1.57 -22.37 -18.55
CA PHE A 368 2.11 -23.17 -19.64
C PHE A 368 2.34 -22.24 -20.82
N ASN A 369 3.59 -21.84 -21.07
CA ASN A 369 3.93 -20.72 -21.96
C ASN A 369 3.12 -19.45 -21.58
N ASP A 370 2.32 -18.92 -22.50
CA ASP A 370 1.53 -17.72 -22.28
C ASP A 370 0.18 -17.99 -21.60
N LEU A 371 -0.25 -19.26 -21.50
CA LEU A 371 -1.50 -19.63 -20.83
C LEU A 371 -1.33 -19.53 -19.32
N LYS A 372 -2.13 -18.65 -18.69
CA LYS A 372 -2.23 -18.54 -17.23
C LYS A 372 -3.47 -19.27 -16.73
N ILE A 373 -3.32 -20.08 -15.69
CA ILE A 373 -4.43 -20.72 -14.97
C ILE A 373 -4.39 -20.23 -13.53
N PRO A 374 -5.30 -19.31 -13.14
CA PRO A 374 -5.37 -18.80 -11.77
C PRO A 374 -5.54 -19.95 -10.78
N LEU A 375 -4.80 -19.87 -9.66
CA LEU A 375 -5.04 -20.77 -8.54
C LEU A 375 -6.46 -20.55 -8.01
N THR A 376 -7.12 -21.62 -7.59
CA THR A 376 -8.50 -21.59 -7.07
C THR A 376 -8.55 -21.79 -5.54
N THR A 377 -7.41 -22.12 -4.94
CA THR A 377 -7.26 -22.36 -3.51
C THR A 377 -5.80 -22.14 -3.10
N GLY A 378 -5.57 -21.97 -1.79
CA GLY A 378 -4.24 -22.02 -1.19
C GLY A 378 -3.71 -23.44 -1.00
N ASP A 379 -4.58 -24.44 -0.99
CA ASP A 379 -4.19 -25.84 -0.79
C ASP A 379 -3.58 -26.46 -2.04
N ALA A 380 -2.85 -27.57 -1.86
CA ALA A 380 -2.23 -28.30 -2.97
C ALA A 380 -3.32 -28.84 -3.91
N ARG A 381 -3.28 -28.39 -5.17
CA ARG A 381 -4.23 -28.79 -6.21
C ARG A 381 -3.53 -29.01 -7.54
N ALA A 382 -4.03 -29.96 -8.33
CA ALA A 382 -3.54 -30.23 -9.67
C ALA A 382 -4.25 -29.33 -10.71
N TYR A 383 -3.47 -28.72 -11.59
CA TYR A 383 -3.97 -27.87 -12.67
C TYR A 383 -3.52 -28.45 -14.00
N SER A 384 -4.42 -28.51 -14.99
CA SER A 384 -4.07 -28.99 -16.33
C SER A 384 -4.84 -28.25 -17.43
N ALA A 385 -4.25 -28.19 -18.62
CA ALA A 385 -4.89 -27.64 -19.81
C ALA A 385 -4.34 -28.29 -21.08
N PHE A 386 -5.09 -28.15 -22.17
CA PHE A 386 -4.57 -28.40 -23.50
C PHE A 386 -3.91 -27.14 -24.08
N ILE A 387 -2.74 -27.28 -24.69
CA ILE A 387 -2.04 -26.19 -25.37
C ILE A 387 -1.56 -26.65 -26.76
N ASP A 388 -1.38 -25.68 -27.67
CA ASP A 388 -0.69 -25.88 -28.93
C ASP A 388 0.75 -25.36 -28.81
N ILE A 389 1.72 -26.26 -28.98
CA ILE A 389 3.15 -25.89 -29.01
C ILE A 389 3.56 -25.74 -30.48
N THR A 390 4.08 -24.56 -30.84
CA THR A 390 4.50 -24.23 -32.23
C THR A 390 6.00 -23.96 -32.38
N THR A 391 6.70 -23.77 -31.27
CA THR A 391 8.13 -23.43 -31.22
C THR A 391 9.02 -24.63 -30.88
N GLY A 392 8.43 -25.75 -30.46
CA GLY A 392 9.12 -26.90 -29.89
C GLY A 392 9.64 -26.68 -28.46
N GLU A 393 9.17 -25.63 -27.77
CA GLU A 393 9.53 -25.33 -26.38
C GLU A 393 8.28 -25.13 -25.50
N LEU A 394 8.37 -25.62 -24.25
CA LEU A 394 7.39 -25.41 -23.18
C LEU A 394 8.10 -24.81 -21.96
N GLU A 395 7.70 -23.62 -21.54
CA GLU A 395 7.96 -23.14 -20.18
C GLU A 395 6.76 -23.50 -19.29
N ILE A 396 7.01 -24.29 -18.26
CA ILE A 396 6.01 -24.72 -17.28
C ILE A 396 6.40 -24.23 -15.89
N GLY A 397 5.45 -23.71 -15.12
CA GLY A 397 5.76 -23.28 -13.76
C GLY A 397 4.60 -22.69 -12.96
N LEU A 398 4.97 -22.21 -11.78
CA LEU A 398 4.11 -21.51 -10.82
C LEU A 398 4.65 -20.09 -10.62
N LYS A 399 3.77 -19.09 -10.62
CA LYS A 399 4.14 -17.67 -10.51
C LYS A 399 3.17 -16.89 -9.63
N GLN A 400 3.71 -15.91 -8.89
CA GLN A 400 2.91 -14.83 -8.30
C GLN A 400 3.44 -13.46 -8.77
N ASP A 401 2.54 -12.63 -9.28
CA ASP A 401 2.82 -11.27 -9.81
C ASP A 401 2.81 -10.20 -8.70
N VAL A 402 2.14 -10.47 -7.57
CA VAL A 402 2.02 -9.58 -6.41
C VAL A 402 2.55 -10.29 -5.16
N ALA A 403 3.24 -9.56 -4.29
CA ALA A 403 3.79 -10.10 -3.04
C ALA A 403 2.69 -10.35 -2.00
N ILE A 404 1.99 -11.47 -2.14
CA ILE A 404 0.88 -11.87 -1.27
C ILE A 404 1.31 -13.01 -0.34
N SER A 405 1.93 -14.04 -0.92
CA SER A 405 2.37 -15.22 -0.19
C SER A 405 3.86 -15.23 0.01
N GLU A 406 4.25 -15.66 1.20
CA GLU A 406 5.62 -15.92 1.60
C GLU A 406 6.05 -17.39 1.43
N TRP A 407 5.18 -18.25 0.90
CA TRP A 407 5.48 -19.68 0.71
C TRP A 407 4.69 -20.29 -0.45
N MET A 408 5.44 -20.77 -1.46
CA MET A 408 4.91 -21.40 -2.66
C MET A 408 5.51 -22.79 -2.85
N GLY A 409 4.74 -23.72 -3.42
CA GLY A 409 5.22 -25.06 -3.74
C GLY A 409 4.69 -25.57 -5.07
N LEU A 410 5.48 -26.37 -5.79
CA LEU A 410 5.06 -27.10 -6.99
C LEU A 410 5.52 -28.56 -6.96
N ASP A 411 4.75 -29.42 -7.63
CA ASP A 411 5.00 -30.86 -7.74
C ASP A 411 4.29 -31.45 -8.98
N ASN A 412 4.57 -32.72 -9.29
CA ASN A 412 3.80 -33.57 -10.22
C ASN A 412 3.53 -32.93 -11.60
N ALA A 413 4.59 -32.47 -12.27
CA ALA A 413 4.49 -31.97 -13.63
C ALA A 413 4.23 -33.12 -14.64
N SER A 414 3.36 -32.91 -15.62
CA SER A 414 3.02 -33.92 -16.64
C SER A 414 2.91 -33.34 -18.04
N LEU A 415 3.21 -34.17 -19.05
CA LEU A 415 3.20 -33.77 -20.45
C LEU A 415 2.77 -34.93 -21.35
N VAL A 416 1.59 -34.84 -21.96
CA VAL A 416 1.07 -35.88 -22.87
C VAL A 416 0.79 -35.27 -24.25
N PHE A 417 1.37 -35.86 -25.30
CA PHE A 417 1.25 -35.39 -26.67
C PHE A 417 0.11 -36.10 -27.43
N TYR A 418 -0.79 -35.33 -28.03
CA TYR A 418 -1.98 -35.84 -28.74
C TYR A 418 -1.85 -35.79 -30.27
N GLY A 419 -0.72 -35.31 -30.79
CA GLY A 419 -0.46 -35.24 -32.23
C GLY A 419 -0.57 -33.84 -32.82
N SER A 420 -0.12 -33.73 -34.07
CA SER A 420 -0.07 -32.49 -34.84
C SER A 420 -1.13 -32.43 -35.95
N GLY A 421 -1.99 -33.44 -36.07
CA GLY A 421 -3.03 -33.54 -37.11
C GLY A 421 -4.30 -32.79 -36.73
N LEU A 422 -5.17 -32.49 -37.70
CA LEU A 422 -6.45 -31.82 -37.46
C LEU A 422 -7.30 -32.55 -36.39
N ALA A 423 -7.26 -33.88 -36.36
CA ALA A 423 -7.96 -34.67 -35.34
C ALA A 423 -7.59 -34.29 -33.91
N SER A 424 -6.31 -33.97 -33.65
CA SER A 424 -5.82 -33.53 -32.34
C SER A 424 -6.37 -32.17 -31.93
N TYR A 425 -6.45 -31.23 -32.87
CA TYR A 425 -7.05 -29.91 -32.62
C TYR A 425 -8.57 -29.94 -32.47
N LYS A 426 -9.26 -30.92 -33.07
CA LYS A 426 -10.68 -31.16 -32.78
C LYS A 426 -10.85 -31.77 -31.39
N TYR A 427 -9.95 -32.69 -31.04
CA TYR A 427 -10.06 -33.48 -29.82
C TYR A 427 -10.11 -32.62 -28.56
N ILE A 428 -9.29 -31.58 -28.46
CA ILE A 428 -9.24 -30.70 -27.27
C ILE A 428 -10.63 -30.18 -26.88
N THR A 429 -11.43 -29.73 -27.85
CA THR A 429 -12.81 -29.29 -27.57
C THR A 429 -13.73 -30.47 -27.33
N THR A 430 -13.66 -31.53 -28.16
CA THR A 430 -14.56 -32.68 -28.00
C THR A 430 -14.37 -33.44 -26.70
N SER A 431 -13.17 -33.36 -26.10
CA SER A 431 -12.89 -33.95 -24.79
C SER A 431 -13.72 -33.32 -23.67
N TYR A 432 -14.28 -32.12 -23.86
CA TYR A 432 -15.22 -31.53 -22.90
C TYR A 432 -16.53 -32.30 -22.76
N ALA A 433 -16.86 -33.21 -23.68
CA ALA A 433 -17.98 -34.13 -23.50
C ALA A 433 -17.82 -34.96 -22.21
N GLU A 434 -16.59 -35.31 -21.83
CA GLU A 434 -16.29 -36.08 -20.63
C GLU A 434 -16.60 -35.32 -19.33
N LEU A 435 -16.75 -33.98 -19.36
CA LEU A 435 -17.14 -33.21 -18.18
C LEU A 435 -18.52 -33.61 -17.70
N PHE A 436 -19.46 -33.86 -18.61
CA PHE A 436 -20.86 -34.16 -18.28
C PHE A 436 -21.04 -35.56 -17.68
N ASP A 437 -20.23 -36.52 -18.12
CA ASP A 437 -20.30 -37.90 -17.63
C ASP A 437 -19.48 -38.12 -16.35
N ASN A 438 -18.56 -37.21 -16.03
CA ASN A 438 -17.65 -37.32 -14.89
C ASN A 438 -17.85 -36.15 -13.90
N GLU A 439 -17.15 -35.03 -14.11
CA GLU A 439 -17.07 -33.91 -13.16
C GLU A 439 -18.45 -33.34 -12.81
N LEU A 440 -19.36 -33.29 -13.77
CA LEU A 440 -20.68 -32.66 -13.67
C LEU A 440 -21.84 -33.67 -13.67
N ALA A 441 -21.57 -34.96 -13.45
CA ALA A 441 -22.58 -36.01 -13.57
C ALA A 441 -23.75 -35.85 -12.58
N GLU A 442 -23.48 -35.31 -11.39
CA GLU A 442 -24.48 -35.07 -10.33
C GLU A 442 -24.72 -33.57 -10.07
N ALA A 443 -24.11 -32.69 -10.86
CA ALA A 443 -24.22 -31.24 -10.67
C ALA A 443 -25.56 -30.71 -11.20
N ILE A 444 -26.12 -29.70 -10.52
CA ILE A 444 -27.28 -28.94 -10.99
C ILE A 444 -26.77 -27.72 -11.76
N TYR A 445 -27.27 -27.52 -12.97
CA TYR A 445 -26.96 -26.38 -13.83
C TYR A 445 -28.06 -26.16 -14.85
N SER A 446 -28.13 -24.94 -15.39
CA SER A 446 -29.08 -24.61 -16.45
C SER A 446 -28.69 -25.25 -17.79
N PRO A 447 -29.62 -25.95 -18.47
CA PRO A 447 -29.35 -26.65 -19.74
C PRO A 447 -28.68 -25.77 -20.81
N GLN A 448 -28.97 -24.46 -20.82
CA GLN A 448 -28.41 -23.55 -21.82
C GLN A 448 -26.87 -23.50 -21.80
N TYR A 449 -26.24 -23.65 -20.63
CA TYR A 449 -24.79 -23.61 -20.51
C TYR A 449 -24.16 -24.92 -21.01
N LYS A 450 -24.85 -26.05 -20.81
CA LYS A 450 -24.48 -27.33 -21.43
C LYS A 450 -24.66 -27.27 -22.94
N ASP A 451 -25.79 -26.79 -23.43
CA ASP A 451 -26.08 -26.66 -24.87
C ASP A 451 -25.02 -25.81 -25.58
N ALA A 452 -24.52 -24.75 -24.94
CA ALA A 452 -23.44 -23.91 -25.48
C ALA A 452 -22.13 -24.69 -25.67
N VAL A 453 -21.74 -25.50 -24.68
CA VAL A 453 -20.56 -26.36 -24.76
C VAL A 453 -20.76 -27.49 -25.80
N GLU A 454 -21.93 -28.13 -25.84
CA GLU A 454 -22.25 -29.16 -26.84
C GLU A 454 -22.21 -28.60 -28.27
N LYS A 455 -22.68 -27.37 -28.49
CA LYS A 455 -22.57 -26.69 -29.78
C LYS A 455 -21.13 -26.43 -30.20
N ASP A 456 -20.26 -26.06 -29.27
CA ASP A 456 -18.82 -25.90 -29.57
C ASP A 456 -18.16 -27.25 -29.87
N ILE A 457 -18.57 -28.33 -29.20
CA ILE A 457 -18.14 -29.69 -29.50
C ILE A 457 -18.55 -30.08 -30.94
N GLU A 458 -19.79 -29.84 -31.33
CA GLU A 458 -20.27 -30.10 -32.71
C GLU A 458 -19.54 -29.25 -33.76
N ALA A 459 -19.28 -27.98 -33.45
CA ALA A 459 -18.52 -27.07 -34.30
C ALA A 459 -17.07 -27.58 -34.48
N ALA A 460 -16.42 -28.00 -33.38
CA ALA A 460 -15.07 -28.55 -33.44
C ALA A 460 -15.02 -29.83 -34.28
N GLN A 461 -16.01 -30.73 -34.15
CA GLN A 461 -16.10 -31.92 -35.00
C GLN A 461 -16.20 -31.56 -36.50
N SER A 462 -16.87 -30.45 -36.82
CA SER A 462 -17.09 -29.98 -38.20
C SER A 462 -15.92 -29.15 -38.76
N ALA A 463 -14.99 -28.69 -37.93
CA ALA A 463 -13.87 -27.85 -38.35
C ALA A 463 -13.05 -28.49 -39.48
N THR A 464 -12.55 -27.67 -40.41
CA THR A 464 -11.79 -28.14 -41.57
C THR A 464 -10.31 -27.73 -41.52
N THR A 465 -9.97 -26.80 -40.64
CA THR A 465 -8.60 -26.28 -40.45
C THR A 465 -8.21 -26.28 -38.97
N LYS A 466 -6.91 -26.22 -38.68
CA LYS A 466 -6.39 -26.22 -37.30
C LYS A 466 -6.74 -24.91 -36.60
N GLU A 467 -6.63 -23.81 -37.34
CA GLU A 467 -6.90 -22.45 -36.88
C GLU A 467 -8.37 -22.30 -36.48
N GLU A 468 -9.29 -22.87 -37.27
CA GLU A 468 -10.72 -22.93 -36.94
C GLU A 468 -10.99 -23.75 -35.67
N ALA A 469 -10.39 -24.94 -35.54
CA ALA A 469 -10.55 -25.77 -34.36
C ALA A 469 -9.99 -25.12 -33.07
N LEU A 470 -8.85 -24.42 -33.15
CA LEU A 470 -8.29 -23.65 -32.04
C LEU A 470 -9.16 -22.45 -31.65
N ALA A 471 -9.75 -21.74 -32.62
CA ALA A 471 -10.67 -20.64 -32.34
C ALA A 471 -11.93 -21.14 -31.62
N ILE A 472 -12.44 -22.31 -32.02
CA ILE A 472 -13.57 -22.97 -31.34
C ILE A 472 -13.17 -23.42 -29.93
N TYR A 473 -11.97 -23.97 -29.75
CA TYR A 473 -11.47 -24.33 -28.42
C TYR A 473 -11.42 -23.14 -27.45
N ALA A 474 -10.95 -21.98 -27.92
CA ALA A 474 -10.92 -20.76 -27.12
C ALA A 474 -12.33 -20.30 -26.71
N SER A 475 -13.33 -20.45 -27.59
CA SER A 475 -14.75 -20.22 -27.27
C SER A 475 -15.27 -21.22 -26.24
N ALA A 476 -14.97 -22.51 -26.44
CA ALA A 476 -15.41 -23.58 -25.54
C ALA A 476 -14.85 -23.43 -24.13
N GLN A 477 -13.62 -22.95 -23.98
CA GLN A 477 -13.04 -22.63 -22.67
C GLN A 477 -13.87 -21.61 -21.90
N GLN A 478 -14.44 -20.60 -22.59
CA GLN A 478 -15.30 -19.59 -21.98
C GLN A 478 -16.64 -20.20 -21.56
N HIS A 479 -17.32 -20.93 -22.44
CA HIS A 479 -18.60 -21.56 -22.11
C HIS A 479 -18.46 -22.63 -21.00
N VAL A 480 -17.34 -23.37 -20.94
CA VAL A 480 -17.05 -24.29 -19.83
C VAL A 480 -16.87 -23.53 -18.51
N ALA A 481 -16.20 -22.37 -18.52
CA ALA A 481 -16.07 -21.55 -17.33
C ALA A 481 -17.43 -21.00 -16.85
N GLU A 482 -18.28 -20.55 -17.78
CA GLU A 482 -19.65 -20.09 -17.48
C GLU A 482 -20.52 -21.21 -16.92
N LEU A 483 -20.45 -22.42 -17.50
CA LEU A 483 -21.11 -23.61 -16.98
C LEU A 483 -20.68 -23.92 -15.55
N LYS A 484 -19.37 -23.91 -15.26
CA LYS A 484 -18.85 -24.14 -13.90
C LYS A 484 -19.28 -23.04 -12.91
N ALA A 485 -19.37 -21.79 -13.36
CA ALA A 485 -19.89 -20.69 -12.54
C ALA A 485 -21.39 -20.88 -12.22
N ASN A 486 -22.18 -21.35 -13.19
CA ASN A 486 -23.59 -21.65 -12.97
C ASN A 486 -23.80 -22.81 -12.00
N VAL A 487 -22.99 -23.87 -12.09
CA VAL A 487 -22.96 -24.96 -11.10
C VAL A 487 -22.71 -24.40 -9.69
N ALA A 488 -21.72 -23.52 -9.54
CA ALA A 488 -21.42 -22.91 -8.25
C ALA A 488 -22.58 -22.04 -7.71
N ALA A 489 -23.29 -21.33 -8.58
CA ALA A 489 -24.48 -20.57 -8.19
C ALA A 489 -25.60 -21.49 -7.68
N TYR A 490 -25.83 -22.63 -8.33
CA TYR A 490 -26.80 -23.63 -7.85
C TYR A 490 -26.41 -24.25 -6.50
N VAL A 491 -25.12 -24.49 -6.26
CA VAL A 491 -24.64 -24.91 -4.93
C VAL A 491 -24.94 -23.84 -3.87
N ALA A 492 -24.75 -22.55 -4.19
CA ALA A 492 -25.11 -21.46 -3.30
C ALA A 492 -26.63 -21.37 -3.06
N LEU A 493 -27.44 -21.63 -4.08
CA LEU A 493 -28.90 -21.69 -3.97
C LEU A 493 -29.36 -22.85 -3.07
N GLN A 494 -28.71 -24.02 -3.16
CA GLN A 494 -28.96 -25.13 -2.23
C GLN A 494 -28.65 -24.73 -0.78
N ALA A 495 -27.53 -24.04 -0.55
CA ALA A 495 -27.20 -23.53 0.78
C ALA A 495 -28.19 -22.48 1.28
N LEU A 496 -28.76 -21.64 0.40
CA LEU A 496 -29.86 -20.73 0.75
C LEU A 496 -31.12 -21.53 1.15
N ASN A 497 -31.45 -22.58 0.41
CA ASN A 497 -32.60 -23.43 0.70
C ASN A 497 -32.56 -24.02 2.13
N GLU A 498 -31.37 -24.39 2.60
CA GLU A 498 -31.16 -24.87 3.98
C GLU A 498 -31.41 -23.79 5.04
N LYS A 499 -31.20 -22.49 4.73
CA LYS A 499 -31.44 -21.38 5.67
C LYS A 499 -32.92 -21.12 5.93
N PHE A 500 -33.79 -21.35 4.94
CA PHE A 500 -35.22 -21.06 5.07
C PHE A 500 -35.89 -21.83 6.20
N GLU A 501 -35.44 -23.04 6.50
CA GLU A 501 -36.02 -23.85 7.58
C GLU A 501 -35.87 -23.15 8.95
N ASP A 502 -34.71 -22.54 9.21
CA ASP A 502 -34.47 -21.74 10.42
C ASP A 502 -35.26 -20.42 10.38
N TRP A 503 -35.20 -19.69 9.27
CA TRP A 503 -35.90 -18.41 9.11
C TRP A 503 -37.41 -18.54 9.28
N VAL A 504 -38.05 -19.48 8.58
CA VAL A 504 -39.51 -19.63 8.60
C VAL A 504 -39.99 -20.29 9.89
N PHE A 505 -39.36 -21.36 10.36
CA PHE A 505 -39.89 -22.12 11.50
C PHE A 505 -39.34 -21.72 12.86
N GLN A 506 -38.03 -21.42 12.97
CA GLN A 506 -37.43 -21.05 14.27
C GLN A 506 -37.59 -19.56 14.53
N GLN A 507 -37.32 -18.73 13.53
CA GLN A 507 -37.38 -17.27 13.65
C GLN A 507 -38.77 -16.69 13.31
N SER A 508 -39.66 -17.49 12.69
CA SER A 508 -41.01 -17.06 12.28
C SER A 508 -41.01 -15.86 11.30
N LEU A 509 -40.03 -15.81 10.39
CA LEU A 509 -39.94 -14.80 9.34
C LEU A 509 -40.92 -15.12 8.20
N ASP A 510 -41.52 -14.09 7.62
CA ASP A 510 -42.48 -14.20 6.52
C ASP A 510 -41.73 -14.32 5.18
N LEU A 511 -41.28 -15.53 4.85
CA LEU A 511 -40.47 -15.84 3.66
C LEU A 511 -40.93 -17.14 2.95
N GLU A 512 -42.18 -17.56 3.15
CA GLU A 512 -42.71 -18.82 2.57
C GLU A 512 -42.79 -18.76 1.04
N ASP A 513 -43.10 -17.60 0.46
CA ASP A 513 -43.17 -17.39 -0.99
C ASP A 513 -41.77 -17.47 -1.62
N GLU A 514 -40.78 -16.81 -1.03
CA GLU A 514 -39.37 -16.89 -1.44
C GLU A 514 -38.83 -18.31 -1.31
N TRP A 515 -39.20 -19.05 -0.25
CA TRP A 515 -38.78 -20.43 -0.09
C TRP A 515 -39.33 -21.30 -1.24
N ALA A 516 -40.60 -21.15 -1.58
CA ALA A 516 -41.21 -21.86 -2.70
C ALA A 516 -40.54 -21.49 -4.05
N GLU A 517 -40.14 -20.23 -4.25
CA GLU A 517 -39.39 -19.80 -5.43
C GLU A 517 -38.00 -20.47 -5.48
N CYS A 518 -37.28 -20.53 -4.36
CA CYS A 518 -35.99 -21.21 -4.25
C CYS A 518 -36.12 -22.71 -4.59
N GLU A 519 -37.12 -23.39 -4.04
CA GLU A 519 -37.41 -24.80 -4.34
C GLU A 519 -37.74 -25.01 -5.82
N ASN A 520 -38.52 -24.10 -6.43
CA ASN A 520 -38.85 -24.15 -7.85
C ASN A 520 -37.62 -23.97 -8.74
N MET A 521 -36.72 -23.02 -8.42
CA MET A 521 -35.47 -22.81 -9.15
C MET A 521 -34.55 -24.04 -9.08
N LEU A 522 -34.54 -24.76 -7.95
CA LEU A 522 -33.80 -26.01 -7.78
C LEU A 522 -34.44 -27.19 -8.52
N ALA A 523 -35.77 -27.27 -8.55
CA ALA A 523 -36.51 -28.34 -9.20
C ALA A 523 -36.49 -28.23 -10.74
N GLU A 524 -36.52 -27.00 -11.27
CA GLU A 524 -36.50 -26.70 -12.70
C GLU A 524 -35.32 -25.76 -13.02
N PRO A 525 -34.08 -26.30 -13.10
CA PRO A 525 -32.88 -25.49 -13.17
C PRO A 525 -32.74 -24.81 -14.53
N THR A 526 -33.38 -23.67 -14.71
CA THR A 526 -33.35 -22.89 -15.96
C THR A 526 -32.72 -21.50 -15.78
N ALA A 527 -32.50 -21.09 -14.53
CA ALA A 527 -32.01 -19.77 -14.18
C ALA A 527 -30.54 -19.56 -14.58
N THR A 528 -30.24 -18.34 -15.01
CA THR A 528 -28.89 -17.85 -15.24
C THR A 528 -28.12 -17.70 -13.93
N THR A 529 -26.80 -17.67 -14.00
CA THR A 529 -25.93 -17.38 -12.85
C THR A 529 -26.31 -16.05 -12.19
N GLU A 530 -26.58 -15.02 -12.98
CA GLU A 530 -26.96 -13.69 -12.50
C GLU A 530 -28.32 -13.68 -11.79
N GLU A 531 -29.32 -14.39 -12.33
CA GLU A 531 -30.65 -14.50 -11.70
C GLU A 531 -30.57 -15.20 -10.35
N ILE A 532 -29.81 -16.29 -10.24
CA ILE A 532 -29.62 -17.00 -8.97
C ILE A 532 -28.96 -16.11 -7.93
N LEU A 533 -27.85 -15.44 -8.30
CA LEU A 533 -27.14 -14.56 -7.35
C LEU A 533 -27.98 -13.35 -6.95
N ALA A 534 -28.74 -12.78 -7.87
CA ALA A 534 -29.66 -11.68 -7.57
C ALA A 534 -30.80 -12.13 -6.64
N PHE A 535 -31.37 -13.31 -6.88
CA PHE A 535 -32.39 -13.91 -6.01
C PHE A 535 -31.84 -14.15 -4.59
N ILE A 536 -30.66 -14.75 -4.46
CA ILE A 536 -30.02 -14.97 -3.15
C ILE A 536 -29.86 -13.64 -2.40
N ALA A 537 -29.34 -12.61 -3.07
CA ALA A 537 -29.16 -11.30 -2.45
C ALA A 537 -30.49 -10.64 -2.03
N ASP A 538 -31.55 -10.77 -2.84
CA ASP A 538 -32.89 -10.26 -2.51
C ASP A 538 -33.49 -10.97 -1.30
N VAL A 539 -33.43 -12.31 -1.27
CA VAL A 539 -33.93 -13.11 -0.14
C VAL A 539 -33.17 -12.79 1.14
N GLU A 540 -31.84 -12.69 1.10
CA GLU A 540 -31.04 -12.34 2.28
C GLU A 540 -31.39 -10.95 2.81
N ALA A 541 -31.64 -9.98 1.92
CA ALA A 541 -32.09 -8.65 2.31
C ALA A 541 -33.50 -8.66 2.94
N LYS A 542 -34.44 -9.43 2.35
CA LYS A 542 -35.79 -9.60 2.91
C LYS A 542 -35.77 -10.32 4.25
N ALA A 543 -34.90 -11.32 4.42
CA ALA A 543 -34.74 -12.02 5.70
C ALA A 543 -34.23 -11.09 6.79
N ASP A 544 -33.24 -10.24 6.49
CA ASP A 544 -32.75 -9.21 7.41
C ASP A 544 -33.86 -8.20 7.77
N GLU A 545 -34.62 -7.72 6.79
CA GLU A 545 -35.76 -6.82 7.02
C GLU A 545 -36.85 -7.48 7.88
N ALA A 546 -37.22 -8.73 7.58
CA ALA A 546 -38.22 -9.47 8.33
C ALA A 546 -37.76 -9.70 9.78
N ALA A 547 -36.49 -10.08 9.99
CA ALA A 547 -35.91 -10.27 11.32
C ALA A 547 -35.93 -8.97 12.14
N LYS A 548 -35.59 -7.84 11.52
CA LYS A 548 -35.64 -6.52 12.15
C LYS A 548 -37.04 -6.08 12.57
N ASN A 549 -38.06 -6.57 11.87
CA ASN A 549 -39.46 -6.27 12.13
C ASN A 549 -40.17 -7.30 13.03
N ALA A 550 -39.55 -8.46 13.31
CA ALA A 550 -40.15 -9.54 14.09
C ALA A 550 -39.86 -9.48 15.60
N ALA A 551 -38.93 -8.64 16.05
CA ALA A 551 -38.51 -8.61 17.44
C ALA A 551 -39.65 -8.21 18.41
N LYS A 552 -39.71 -8.87 19.56
CA LYS A 552 -40.74 -8.70 20.58
C LYS A 552 -40.16 -7.92 21.78
N PRO A 553 -41.01 -7.23 22.57
CA PRO A 553 -40.53 -6.54 23.77
C PRO A 553 -39.75 -7.48 24.70
N GLY A 554 -38.51 -7.11 24.99
CA GLY A 554 -37.55 -7.89 25.79
C GLY A 554 -36.53 -8.69 24.97
N ASP A 555 -36.69 -8.78 23.64
CA ASP A 555 -35.76 -9.52 22.79
C ASP A 555 -34.39 -8.84 22.73
N ASP A 556 -33.35 -9.68 22.79
CA ASP A 556 -31.97 -9.27 22.51
C ASP A 556 -31.79 -9.13 21.00
N VAL A 557 -31.65 -7.89 20.56
CA VAL A 557 -31.48 -7.52 19.15
C VAL A 557 -30.07 -6.98 18.89
N THR A 558 -29.10 -7.40 19.71
CA THR A 558 -27.69 -7.00 19.58
C THR A 558 -27.12 -7.36 18.21
N HIS A 559 -27.65 -8.40 17.56
CA HIS A 559 -27.28 -8.79 16.20
C HIS A 559 -27.60 -7.73 15.12
N PHE A 560 -28.41 -6.69 15.43
CA PHE A 560 -28.54 -5.53 14.54
C PHE A 560 -27.28 -4.66 14.50
N ILE A 561 -26.42 -4.77 15.53
CA ILE A 561 -25.13 -4.10 15.59
C ILE A 561 -24.09 -5.01 14.95
N THR A 562 -23.43 -4.52 13.90
CA THR A 562 -22.29 -5.23 13.32
C THR A 562 -21.10 -5.12 14.26
N ASN A 563 -20.53 -6.27 14.65
CA ASN A 563 -19.38 -6.38 15.54
C ASN A 563 -19.54 -5.59 16.86
N PRO A 564 -20.52 -5.94 17.71
CA PRO A 564 -20.84 -5.19 18.93
C PRO A 564 -19.76 -5.24 20.02
N TRP A 565 -18.79 -6.15 19.90
CA TRP A 565 -17.75 -6.44 20.90
C TRP A 565 -16.32 -6.10 20.43
N PHE A 566 -16.15 -5.52 19.24
CA PHE A 566 -14.88 -4.97 18.72
C PHE A 566 -13.72 -5.96 18.52
N ASN A 567 -13.98 -7.20 18.06
CA ASN A 567 -12.93 -8.19 17.82
C ASN A 567 -13.06 -8.92 16.47
N GLU A 568 -11.98 -9.58 16.02
CA GLU A 568 -11.99 -10.49 14.87
C GLU A 568 -12.51 -11.88 15.29
N GLY A 569 -13.35 -12.48 14.45
CA GLY A 569 -13.91 -13.82 14.67
C GLY A 569 -15.41 -13.80 14.93
N THR A 570 -15.98 -14.97 15.18
CA THR A 570 -17.42 -15.18 15.44
C THR A 570 -17.73 -15.48 16.90
N VAL A 571 -16.70 -15.62 17.73
CA VAL A 571 -16.82 -15.95 19.15
C VAL A 571 -16.49 -14.71 19.98
N GLN A 572 -17.46 -14.25 20.77
CA GLN A 572 -17.25 -13.19 21.75
C GLN A 572 -16.26 -13.67 22.82
N ASP A 573 -15.30 -12.84 23.18
CA ASP A 573 -14.32 -13.07 24.25
C ASP A 573 -13.55 -14.42 24.17
N GLU A 574 -13.20 -14.87 22.97
CA GLU A 574 -12.52 -16.15 22.75
C GLU A 574 -11.20 -16.26 23.54
N SER A 575 -10.42 -15.17 23.58
CA SER A 575 -9.20 -15.08 24.37
C SER A 575 -8.79 -13.63 24.68
N SER A 576 -7.97 -13.43 25.71
CA SER A 576 -7.38 -12.11 26.04
C SER A 576 -6.39 -11.57 24.99
N THR A 577 -6.12 -12.36 23.94
CA THR A 577 -5.23 -12.02 22.82
C THR A 577 -5.95 -12.03 21.47
N GLN A 578 -7.28 -12.20 21.46
CA GLN A 578 -8.10 -12.16 20.24
C GLN A 578 -7.94 -10.81 19.56
N LYS A 579 -7.58 -10.79 18.29
CA LYS A 579 -7.27 -9.54 17.59
C LYS A 579 -8.49 -8.62 17.54
N GLN A 580 -8.30 -7.33 17.73
CA GLN A 580 -9.38 -6.34 17.65
C GLN A 580 -9.78 -6.06 16.20
N SER A 581 -11.06 -5.78 16.01
CA SER A 581 -11.61 -5.29 14.76
C SER A 581 -12.66 -4.25 15.05
N PHE A 582 -12.69 -3.19 14.25
CA PHE A 582 -13.74 -2.18 14.28
C PHE A 582 -14.57 -2.21 13.00
N ASN A 583 -14.57 -3.35 12.29
CA ASN A 583 -15.40 -3.53 11.09
C ASN A 583 -16.87 -3.25 11.42
N GLY A 584 -17.51 -2.46 10.55
CA GLY A 584 -18.88 -1.97 10.76
C GLY A 584 -18.99 -0.66 11.54
N TRP A 585 -17.92 -0.15 12.17
CA TRP A 585 -17.96 1.09 12.95
C TRP A 585 -17.33 2.27 12.21
N THR A 586 -17.94 3.45 12.32
CA THR A 586 -17.34 4.72 11.92
C THR A 586 -16.61 5.35 13.10
N ILE A 587 -15.38 5.80 12.87
CA ILE A 587 -14.52 6.39 13.89
C ILE A 587 -14.13 7.80 13.44
N GLU A 588 -14.42 8.78 14.30
CA GLU A 588 -13.95 10.15 14.17
C GLU A 588 -12.99 10.45 15.34
N GLY A 589 -11.88 11.15 15.08
CA GLY A 589 -10.89 11.50 16.10
C GLY A 589 -9.89 10.39 16.39
N ALA A 590 -9.53 10.19 17.66
CA ALA A 590 -8.58 9.18 18.09
C ALA A 590 -9.12 7.75 17.85
N THR A 591 -8.31 6.90 17.22
CA THR A 591 -8.67 5.51 16.95
C THR A 591 -8.52 4.67 18.22
N PRO A 592 -9.57 3.92 18.64
CA PRO A 592 -9.44 2.97 19.73
C PRO A 592 -8.49 1.82 19.39
N GLY A 593 -7.83 1.27 20.39
CA GLY A 593 -6.92 0.12 20.23
C GLY A 593 -6.72 -0.62 21.56
N ALA A 594 -5.57 -1.27 21.70
CA ALA A 594 -5.17 -1.90 22.95
C ALA A 594 -3.77 -1.43 23.38
N GLY A 595 -3.64 -0.94 24.60
CA GLY A 595 -2.39 -0.46 25.21
C GLY A 595 -2.09 -1.10 26.57
N GLY A 596 -0.90 -0.83 27.11
CA GLY A 596 -0.48 -1.31 28.43
C GLY A 596 -0.38 -2.84 28.58
N THR A 597 -0.77 -3.38 29.75
CA THR A 597 -0.95 -4.83 29.97
C THR A 597 -2.18 -5.28 29.20
N THR A 598 -1.95 -5.67 27.95
CA THR A 598 -2.98 -5.88 26.92
C THR A 598 -3.98 -6.96 27.30
N ASP A 599 -5.26 -6.61 27.21
CA ASP A 599 -6.39 -7.55 27.10
C ASP A 599 -7.26 -7.08 25.95
N THR A 600 -7.09 -7.71 24.78
CA THR A 600 -7.64 -7.20 23.52
C THR A 600 -9.16 -7.30 23.39
N ARG A 601 -9.84 -7.85 24.40
CA ARG A 601 -11.31 -7.84 24.52
C ARG A 601 -11.88 -6.46 24.84
N LEU A 602 -11.06 -5.54 25.36
CA LEU A 602 -11.46 -4.15 25.64
C LEU A 602 -10.95 -3.20 24.57
N ALA A 603 -11.72 -2.19 24.20
CA ALA A 603 -11.26 -1.07 23.40
C ALA A 603 -10.78 0.09 24.29
N GLU A 604 -9.57 0.59 24.03
CA GLU A 604 -8.92 1.67 24.75
C GLU A 604 -8.78 2.93 23.89
N VAL A 605 -9.11 4.07 24.47
CA VAL A 605 -8.65 5.38 23.98
C VAL A 605 -7.88 6.08 25.09
N TYR A 606 -6.56 6.20 24.91
CA TYR A 606 -5.69 6.93 25.81
C TYR A 606 -5.38 8.31 25.26
N GLN A 607 -5.94 9.34 25.90
CA GLN A 607 -5.90 10.74 25.45
C GLN A 607 -6.55 10.97 24.07
N GLY A 608 -7.05 12.18 23.82
CA GLY A 608 -7.62 12.57 22.53
C GLY A 608 -9.10 12.23 22.36
N ASP A 609 -9.82 13.17 21.75
CA ASP A 609 -11.27 13.10 21.51
C ASP A 609 -11.61 12.12 20.41
N PHE A 610 -12.75 11.45 20.58
CA PHE A 610 -13.16 10.43 19.64
C PHE A 610 -14.68 10.24 19.64
N LYS A 611 -15.18 9.65 18.56
CA LYS A 611 -16.55 9.18 18.42
C LYS A 611 -16.55 7.89 17.61
N VAL A 612 -17.05 6.81 18.21
CA VAL A 612 -17.27 5.51 17.55
C VAL A 612 -18.77 5.29 17.41
N TYR A 613 -19.26 5.09 16.19
CA TYR A 613 -20.69 4.97 15.95
C TYR A 613 -21.07 4.07 14.78
N GLN A 614 -22.32 3.61 14.80
CA GLN A 614 -22.94 2.85 13.71
C GLN A 614 -24.37 3.37 13.47
N ASP A 615 -24.78 3.41 12.21
CA ASP A 615 -26.13 3.80 11.79
C ASP A 615 -26.98 2.55 11.57
N LEU A 616 -27.91 2.27 12.49
CA LEU A 616 -28.88 1.21 12.35
C LEU A 616 -30.01 1.66 11.43
N LYS A 617 -30.38 0.82 10.46
CA LYS A 617 -31.41 1.10 9.45
C LYS A 617 -32.39 -0.05 9.32
N GLY A 618 -33.63 0.29 9.01
CA GLY A 618 -34.72 -0.68 8.82
C GLY A 618 -35.11 -1.40 10.09
N ILE A 619 -34.74 -0.88 11.27
CA ILE A 619 -35.16 -1.47 12.55
C ILE A 619 -36.61 -1.07 12.84
N GLN A 620 -37.38 -1.93 13.50
CA GLN A 620 -38.77 -1.61 13.80
C GLN A 620 -38.95 -0.34 14.67
N LYS A 621 -40.13 0.26 14.58
CA LYS A 621 -40.51 1.37 15.47
C LYS A 621 -40.60 0.88 16.93
N GLY A 622 -40.15 1.69 17.87
CA GLY A 622 -40.31 1.44 19.30
C GLY A 622 -39.16 1.96 20.14
N ALA A 623 -39.22 1.69 21.44
CA ALA A 623 -38.16 2.01 22.37
C ALA A 623 -37.07 0.93 22.32
N TYR A 624 -35.82 1.38 22.38
CA TYR A 624 -34.64 0.54 22.42
C TYR A 624 -33.79 0.93 23.62
N GLN A 625 -33.17 -0.08 24.24
CA GLN A 625 -32.18 0.10 25.29
C GLN A 625 -30.82 -0.32 24.74
N LEU A 626 -29.90 0.64 24.68
CA LEU A 626 -28.50 0.39 24.37
C LEU A 626 -27.70 0.36 25.69
N GLU A 627 -26.95 -0.72 25.87
CA GLU A 627 -26.08 -0.94 27.02
C GLU A 627 -24.64 -1.11 26.58
N ILE A 628 -23.69 -0.69 27.42
CA ILE A 628 -22.26 -0.94 27.22
C ILE A 628 -21.51 -0.83 28.54
N GLN A 629 -20.58 -1.75 28.79
CA GLN A 629 -19.62 -1.60 29.89
C GLN A 629 -18.53 -0.62 29.47
N ALA A 630 -18.52 0.56 30.09
CA ALA A 630 -17.56 1.60 29.81
C ALA A 630 -17.29 2.49 31.03
N PHE A 631 -16.06 2.96 31.16
CA PHE A 631 -15.72 3.99 32.13
C PHE A 631 -14.70 4.98 31.58
N MET A 632 -14.67 6.15 32.20
CA MET A 632 -13.65 7.15 31.96
C MET A 632 -12.89 7.47 33.25
N ARG A 633 -11.56 7.58 33.11
CA ARG A 633 -10.69 8.19 34.10
C ARG A 633 -10.18 9.53 33.57
N PRO A 634 -10.54 10.68 34.16
CA PRO A 634 -10.20 12.00 33.64
C PRO A 634 -8.72 12.41 33.87
N GLY A 635 -7.93 11.63 34.61
CA GLY A 635 -6.53 11.92 34.91
C GLY A 635 -5.81 10.72 35.52
N SER A 636 -4.86 10.95 36.44
CA SER A 636 -4.25 9.85 37.22
C SER A 636 -5.28 9.18 38.14
N ALA A 637 -4.99 7.96 38.62
CA ALA A 637 -5.84 7.25 39.58
C ALA A 637 -6.18 8.10 40.83
N GLU A 638 -5.18 8.75 41.42
CA GLU A 638 -5.35 9.62 42.58
C GLU A 638 -6.13 10.91 42.25
N THR A 639 -5.88 11.50 41.08
CA THR A 639 -6.62 12.69 40.64
C THR A 639 -8.10 12.36 40.42
N ALA A 640 -8.40 11.23 39.78
CA ALA A 640 -9.77 10.79 39.55
C ALA A 640 -10.49 10.51 40.89
N TYR A 641 -9.81 9.88 41.84
CA TYR A 641 -10.35 9.65 43.19
C TYR A 641 -10.60 10.96 43.94
N ALA A 642 -9.64 11.89 43.96
CA ALA A 642 -9.80 13.18 44.62
C ALA A 642 -10.96 14.01 44.04
N ASN A 643 -11.12 14.01 42.70
CA ASN A 643 -12.25 14.64 42.04
C ASN A 643 -13.57 13.98 42.44
N TRP A 644 -13.62 12.65 42.44
CA TRP A 644 -14.80 11.90 42.84
C TRP A 644 -15.19 12.14 44.31
N GLU A 645 -14.21 12.20 45.22
CA GLU A 645 -14.40 12.51 46.65
C GLU A 645 -14.91 13.94 46.85
N ALA A 646 -14.43 14.89 46.03
CA ALA A 646 -14.92 16.27 46.01
C ALA A 646 -16.32 16.42 45.38
N GLY A 647 -16.90 15.34 44.84
CA GLY A 647 -18.19 15.35 44.16
C GLY A 647 -18.15 15.69 42.67
N ASN A 648 -16.97 15.93 42.11
CA ASN A 648 -16.76 16.21 40.68
C ASN A 648 -16.72 14.90 39.88
N LYS A 649 -17.88 14.26 39.75
CA LYS A 649 -18.03 12.93 39.11
C LYS A 649 -18.28 12.99 37.60
N GLU A 650 -18.41 14.19 37.05
CA GLU A 650 -18.69 14.35 35.63
C GLU A 650 -17.52 13.84 34.78
N THR A 651 -17.84 12.98 33.82
CA THR A 651 -16.90 12.53 32.81
C THR A 651 -17.26 13.18 31.48
N PRO A 652 -16.30 13.75 30.74
CA PRO A 652 -16.54 14.34 29.43
C PRO A 652 -16.62 13.25 28.33
N ALA A 653 -17.42 12.22 28.59
CA ALA A 653 -17.70 11.12 27.69
C ALA A 653 -19.14 10.66 27.82
N TYR A 654 -19.67 10.12 26.73
CA TYR A 654 -21.08 9.80 26.61
C TYR A 654 -21.30 8.57 25.73
N ILE A 655 -22.26 7.74 26.15
CA ILE A 655 -22.93 6.79 25.27
C ILE A 655 -24.13 7.49 24.66
N PHE A 656 -24.47 7.17 23.42
CA PHE A 656 -25.59 7.80 22.73
C PHE A 656 -26.35 6.81 21.86
N ALA A 657 -27.66 7.04 21.77
CA ALA A 657 -28.56 6.36 20.87
C ALA A 657 -29.61 7.38 20.41
N GLY A 658 -29.74 7.59 19.10
CA GLY A 658 -30.50 8.69 18.51
C GLY A 658 -30.08 10.04 19.09
N ASP A 659 -31.07 10.82 19.56
CA ASP A 659 -30.86 12.14 20.18
C ASP A 659 -30.54 12.05 21.69
N ASN A 660 -30.65 10.86 22.29
CA ASN A 660 -30.42 10.65 23.71
C ASN A 660 -28.96 10.31 24.00
N LYS A 661 -28.41 10.89 25.07
CA LYS A 661 -27.05 10.63 25.54
C LYS A 661 -27.01 10.47 27.06
N VAL A 662 -26.16 9.58 27.53
CA VAL A 662 -25.89 9.36 28.95
C VAL A 662 -24.39 9.45 29.19
N MET A 663 -24.01 10.18 30.24
CA MET A 663 -22.62 10.34 30.64
C MET A 663 -22.03 8.99 31.07
N VAL A 664 -20.82 8.70 30.62
CA VAL A 664 -20.12 7.46 30.97
C VAL A 664 -19.74 7.48 32.45
N LYS A 665 -19.80 6.33 33.11
CA LYS A 665 -19.39 6.18 34.51
C LYS A 665 -17.93 6.61 34.75
N SER A 666 -17.68 7.15 35.94
CA SER A 666 -16.31 7.36 36.42
C SER A 666 -15.67 6.02 36.76
N ILE A 667 -14.35 5.89 36.60
CA ILE A 667 -13.61 4.72 37.11
C ILE A 667 -13.86 4.49 38.62
N CYS A 668 -14.14 5.55 39.38
CA CYS A 668 -14.41 5.47 40.81
C CYS A 668 -15.88 5.12 41.15
N ASP A 669 -16.76 4.94 40.16
CA ASP A 669 -18.12 4.44 40.41
C ASP A 669 -18.14 2.95 40.78
N PHE A 670 -17.03 2.25 40.57
CA PHE A 670 -16.75 0.94 41.13
C PHE A 670 -15.42 0.97 41.88
N MET A 671 -15.45 0.60 43.16
CA MET A 671 -14.28 0.54 44.02
C MET A 671 -14.41 -0.65 44.96
N ILE A 672 -13.30 -1.34 45.20
CA ILE A 672 -13.26 -2.46 46.14
C ILE A 672 -12.52 -2.03 47.40
N GLU A 673 -13.17 -2.10 48.55
CA GLU A 673 -12.56 -1.83 49.84
C GLU A 673 -11.70 -3.02 50.30
N GLY A 674 -10.45 -2.78 50.73
CA GLY A 674 -9.62 -3.86 51.25
C GLY A 674 -8.16 -3.50 51.49
N ALA A 675 -7.50 -4.27 52.36
CA ALA A 675 -6.07 -4.11 52.66
C ALA A 675 -5.14 -4.70 51.58
N GLU A 676 -5.66 -5.60 50.73
CA GLU A 676 -4.93 -6.25 49.65
C GLU A 676 -5.68 -6.07 48.33
N ALA A 677 -4.96 -6.17 47.20
CA ALA A 677 -5.55 -6.04 45.87
C ALA A 677 -6.62 -7.13 45.60
N PRO A 678 -7.66 -6.84 44.81
CA PRO A 678 -8.78 -7.77 44.58
C PRO A 678 -8.41 -9.09 43.89
N THR A 679 -7.39 -9.07 43.04
CA THR A 679 -6.91 -10.23 42.30
C THR A 679 -5.38 -10.30 42.36
N ALA A 680 -4.81 -11.44 41.95
CA ALA A 680 -3.36 -11.63 41.88
C ALA A 680 -2.70 -10.87 40.71
N SER A 681 -3.49 -10.22 39.84
CA SER A 681 -2.96 -9.41 38.75
C SER A 681 -2.28 -8.16 39.30
N GLU A 682 -1.00 -8.01 38.99
CA GLU A 682 -0.27 -6.78 39.25
C GLU A 682 -0.95 -5.63 38.48
N SER A 683 -1.02 -4.42 39.07
CA SER A 683 -1.59 -3.18 38.49
C SER A 683 -3.03 -2.80 38.86
N TRP A 684 -3.52 -3.19 40.04
CA TRP A 684 -4.59 -2.43 40.71
C TRP A 684 -3.99 -1.20 41.41
N SER A 685 -4.70 -0.07 41.42
CA SER A 685 -4.28 1.14 42.15
C SER A 685 -5.03 1.26 43.47
N ASN A 686 -4.29 1.37 44.58
CA ASN A 686 -4.87 1.75 45.86
C ASN A 686 -5.04 3.28 45.90
N VAL A 687 -6.27 3.74 46.10
CA VAL A 687 -6.62 5.17 46.18
C VAL A 687 -7.24 5.46 47.54
N GLY A 688 -6.96 6.65 48.09
CA GLY A 688 -7.43 7.04 49.43
C GLY A 688 -6.94 6.15 50.57
N GLY A 689 -5.94 5.30 50.34
CA GLY A 689 -5.42 4.35 51.34
C GLY A 689 -6.36 3.19 51.70
N THR A 690 -7.50 3.05 51.02
CA THR A 690 -8.60 2.15 51.43
C THR A 690 -9.22 1.38 50.26
N TYR A 691 -9.30 1.99 49.08
CA TYR A 691 -10.04 1.46 47.94
C TYR A 691 -9.10 1.04 46.81
N TRP A 692 -9.51 0.03 46.05
CA TRP A 692 -8.81 -0.43 44.86
C TRP A 692 -9.64 -0.14 43.60
N ILE A 693 -8.99 0.45 42.60
CA ILE A 693 -9.53 0.67 41.26
C ILE A 693 -8.64 0.05 40.18
N PRO A 694 -9.19 -0.32 39.01
CA PRO A 694 -8.39 -0.80 37.89
C PRO A 694 -7.37 0.23 37.40
N ASN A 695 -6.22 -0.23 36.91
CA ASN A 695 -5.21 0.66 36.32
C ASN A 695 -4.53 0.08 35.06
N THR A 696 -5.04 -1.03 34.54
CA THR A 696 -4.68 -1.63 33.22
C THR A 696 -5.91 -2.26 32.58
N MET A 697 -5.87 -2.50 31.26
CA MET A 697 -6.93 -3.20 30.53
C MET A 697 -7.26 -4.56 31.17
N LYS A 698 -6.25 -5.34 31.56
CA LYS A 698 -6.47 -6.62 32.25
C LYS A 698 -7.28 -6.47 33.55
N THR A 699 -6.87 -5.56 34.46
CA THR A 699 -7.60 -5.34 35.72
C THR A 699 -8.99 -4.71 35.51
N ALA A 700 -9.17 -3.97 34.41
CA ALA A 700 -10.45 -3.40 34.04
C ALA A 700 -11.42 -4.50 33.56
N TYR A 701 -10.94 -5.42 32.72
CA TYR A 701 -11.72 -6.58 32.30
C TYR A 701 -12.07 -7.47 33.50
N GLU A 702 -11.12 -7.72 34.40
CA GLU A 702 -11.40 -8.44 35.66
C GLU A 702 -12.51 -7.76 36.48
N ALA A 703 -12.50 -6.43 36.60
CA ALA A 703 -13.55 -5.68 37.29
C ALA A 703 -14.90 -5.79 36.56
N MET A 704 -14.93 -5.66 35.24
CA MET A 704 -16.14 -5.79 34.41
C MET A 704 -16.72 -7.22 34.48
N ALA A 705 -15.87 -8.24 34.56
CA ALA A 705 -16.27 -9.65 34.66
C ALA A 705 -16.74 -10.08 36.06
N MET A 706 -16.45 -9.31 37.11
CA MET A 706 -16.94 -9.61 38.47
C MET A 706 -18.46 -9.48 38.59
N ASP A 707 -19.04 -8.47 37.94
CA ASP A 707 -20.47 -8.22 37.91
C ASP A 707 -20.80 -7.44 36.62
N PRO A 708 -21.74 -7.92 35.77
CA PRO A 708 -22.13 -7.21 34.55
C PRO A 708 -22.70 -5.80 34.82
N ALA A 709 -23.11 -5.46 36.05
CA ALA A 709 -23.52 -4.11 36.42
C ALA A 709 -22.32 -3.14 36.57
N ASN A 710 -21.11 -3.66 36.76
CA ASN A 710 -19.91 -2.83 36.90
C ASN A 710 -19.66 -2.07 35.60
N TYR A 711 -19.59 -0.74 35.73
CA TYR A 711 -19.39 0.16 34.60
C TYR A 711 -20.45 0.02 33.48
N ASN A 712 -21.61 -0.61 33.72
CA ASN A 712 -22.66 -0.67 32.71
C ASN A 712 -23.37 0.68 32.55
N ASN A 713 -23.38 1.20 31.34
CA ASN A 713 -24.03 2.45 30.98
C ASN A 713 -25.24 2.11 30.11
N VAL A 714 -26.38 2.73 30.40
CA VAL A 714 -27.65 2.42 29.74
C VAL A 714 -28.23 3.71 29.17
N VAL A 715 -28.60 3.69 27.89
CA VAL A 715 -29.40 4.75 27.26
C VAL A 715 -30.63 4.14 26.61
N THR A 716 -31.80 4.70 26.93
CA THR A 716 -33.06 4.35 26.29
C THR A 716 -33.43 5.43 25.28
N VAL A 717 -33.82 5.04 24.07
CA VAL A 717 -34.22 5.95 23.00
C VAL A 717 -35.43 5.40 22.24
N LEU A 718 -36.14 6.27 21.54
CA LEU A 718 -37.25 5.95 20.67
C LEU A 718 -36.79 5.96 19.20
N CYS A 719 -36.93 4.83 18.51
CA CYS A 719 -36.81 4.74 17.06
C CYS A 719 -38.19 4.89 16.42
N ILE A 720 -38.35 5.84 15.51
CA ILE A 720 -39.66 6.20 14.93
C ILE A 720 -39.74 5.88 13.44
N ASP A 721 -38.68 6.17 12.70
CA ASP A 721 -38.60 6.08 11.24
C ASP A 721 -37.75 4.89 10.75
N GLY A 722 -37.34 4.02 11.68
CA GLY A 722 -36.48 2.88 11.42
C GLY A 722 -35.00 3.21 11.29
N ASN A 723 -34.58 4.44 11.59
CA ASN A 723 -33.19 4.86 11.61
C ASN A 723 -32.76 5.26 13.01
N MET A 724 -31.61 4.74 13.45
CA MET A 724 -31.06 5.07 14.77
C MET A 724 -29.55 5.00 14.76
N ARG A 725 -28.89 6.12 15.09
CA ARG A 725 -27.45 6.12 15.32
C ARG A 725 -27.15 5.72 16.75
N ILE A 726 -26.22 4.80 16.94
CA ILE A 726 -25.74 4.39 18.26
C ILE A 726 -24.23 4.59 18.36
N GLY A 727 -23.71 4.79 19.57
CA GLY A 727 -22.28 4.86 19.76
C GLY A 727 -21.82 5.34 21.13
N ILE A 728 -20.52 5.59 21.20
CA ILE A 728 -19.80 6.14 22.36
C ILE A 728 -18.80 7.19 21.89
N GLY A 729 -18.60 8.25 22.67
CA GLY A 729 -17.62 9.27 22.36
C GLY A 729 -17.14 10.02 23.59
N ALA A 730 -16.03 10.73 23.43
CA ALA A 730 -15.47 11.63 24.44
C ALA A 730 -15.01 12.93 23.78
N ASN A 731 -15.35 14.05 24.43
CA ASN A 731 -14.95 15.39 24.03
C ASN A 731 -14.63 16.19 25.28
N ASP A 732 -13.33 16.37 25.57
CA ASP A 732 -12.86 17.17 26.71
C ASP A 732 -11.79 18.17 26.27
N PRO A 733 -12.16 19.42 26.01
CA PRO A 733 -11.18 20.45 25.66
C PRO A 733 -10.21 20.78 26.80
N ALA A 734 -10.45 20.34 28.04
CA ALA A 734 -9.59 20.60 29.20
C ALA A 734 -8.58 19.47 29.51
N ALA A 735 -8.69 18.30 28.86
CA ALA A 735 -7.86 17.14 29.18
C ALA A 735 -6.49 17.15 28.46
N THR A 736 -5.48 17.73 29.10
CA THR A 736 -4.11 17.80 28.54
C THR A 736 -3.16 16.68 29.01
N GLY A 737 -3.64 15.61 29.65
CA GLY A 737 -2.82 14.42 29.95
C GLY A 737 -3.45 13.33 30.84
N SER A 738 -3.15 12.06 30.56
CA SER A 738 -3.52 10.85 31.34
C SER A 738 -4.99 10.42 31.40
N ARG A 739 -5.86 11.05 30.59
CA ARG A 739 -7.23 10.60 30.36
C ARG A 739 -7.26 9.20 29.76
N TRP A 740 -8.08 8.33 30.33
CA TRP A 740 -8.15 6.92 29.95
C TRP A 740 -9.60 6.46 29.84
N MET A 741 -9.99 6.03 28.63
CA MET A 741 -11.30 5.51 28.31
C MET A 741 -11.18 4.02 27.98
N LEU A 742 -12.05 3.20 28.57
CA LEU A 742 -12.23 1.81 28.22
C LEU A 742 -13.69 1.47 28.01
N PHE A 743 -13.96 0.66 26.99
CA PHE A 743 -15.30 0.19 26.67
C PHE A 743 -15.28 -1.15 25.94
N HIS A 744 -16.32 -1.96 26.11
CA HIS A 744 -16.61 -3.14 25.29
C HIS A 744 -18.08 -3.58 25.46
N ASP A 745 -18.52 -4.49 24.58
CA ASP A 745 -19.81 -5.17 24.63
C ASP A 745 -21.04 -4.26 24.56
N PHE A 746 -21.29 -3.70 23.37
CA PHE A 746 -22.61 -3.14 23.11
C PHE A 746 -23.67 -4.24 23.15
N LYS A 747 -24.77 -3.96 23.84
CA LYS A 747 -25.98 -4.77 23.83
C LYS A 747 -27.17 -3.90 23.46
N LEU A 748 -28.02 -4.40 22.58
CA LEU A 748 -29.26 -3.73 22.18
C LEU A 748 -30.46 -4.60 22.52
N THR A 749 -31.40 -4.04 23.29
CA THR A 749 -32.66 -4.70 23.63
C THR A 749 -33.82 -3.90 23.06
N TYR A 750 -34.75 -4.58 22.38
CA TYR A 750 -35.99 -3.96 21.92
C TYR A 750 -37.02 -3.98 23.05
N LEU A 751 -37.52 -2.82 23.47
CA LEU A 751 -38.47 -2.70 24.57
C LEU A 751 -39.93 -2.55 24.10
N GLY A 752 -40.17 -2.41 22.80
CA GLY A 752 -41.50 -2.15 22.26
C GLY A 752 -41.93 -0.69 22.38
N TYR A 753 -43.19 -0.42 22.05
CA TYR A 753 -43.80 0.92 22.11
C TYR A 753 -44.94 1.00 23.13
N ASP A 754 -44.92 0.14 24.15
CA ASP A 754 -45.90 0.22 25.24
C ASP A 754 -45.78 1.59 25.96
N PRO A 755 -46.91 2.26 26.27
CA PRO A 755 -46.93 3.53 26.98
C PRO A 755 -46.03 3.59 28.23
N THR A 756 -45.87 2.48 28.97
CA THR A 756 -45.06 2.43 30.19
C THR A 756 -43.56 2.57 29.93
N VAL A 757 -43.10 2.21 28.73
CA VAL A 757 -41.70 2.32 28.30
C VAL A 757 -41.44 3.66 27.59
N VAL A 758 -42.39 4.11 26.78
CA VAL A 758 -42.27 5.35 25.98
C VAL A 758 -42.41 6.60 26.87
N SER A 759 -43.31 6.56 27.86
CA SER A 759 -43.65 7.71 28.70
C SER A 759 -42.45 8.31 29.44
N PRO A 760 -41.55 7.54 30.09
CA PRO A 760 -40.34 8.10 30.71
C PRO A 760 -39.41 8.85 29.74
N VAL A 761 -39.26 8.32 28.52
CA VAL A 761 -38.38 8.94 27.50
C VAL A 761 -39.00 10.25 27.00
N LEU A 762 -40.30 10.26 26.72
CA LEU A 762 -41.01 11.48 26.34
C LEU A 762 -41.02 12.51 27.48
N GLN A 763 -41.20 12.08 28.73
CA GLN A 763 -41.19 12.98 29.88
C GLN A 763 -39.84 13.68 30.04
N SER A 764 -38.72 12.98 29.82
CA SER A 764 -37.39 13.60 29.85
C SER A 764 -37.25 14.73 28.82
N VAL A 765 -37.85 14.58 27.63
CA VAL A 765 -37.83 15.63 26.60
C VAL A 765 -38.78 16.78 26.96
N ILE A 766 -39.94 16.48 27.56
CA ILE A 766 -40.86 17.51 28.09
C ILE A 766 -40.15 18.37 29.13
N ASP A 767 -39.41 17.77 30.05
CA ASP A 767 -38.71 18.50 31.11
C ASP A 767 -37.63 19.44 30.52
N GLN A 768 -36.88 18.98 29.51
CA GLN A 768 -35.93 19.82 28.78
C GLN A 768 -36.61 20.95 28.00
N ALA A 769 -37.72 20.64 27.32
CA ALA A 769 -38.47 21.63 26.56
C ALA A 769 -39.13 22.69 27.47
N ASP A 770 -39.60 22.31 28.66
CA ASP A 770 -40.11 23.26 29.66
C ASP A 770 -39.01 24.23 30.15
N LEU A 771 -37.75 23.77 30.28
CA LEU A 771 -36.61 24.64 30.58
C LEU A 771 -36.34 25.63 29.44
N THR A 772 -36.30 25.15 28.20
CA THR A 772 -36.13 26.01 27.01
C THR A 772 -37.24 27.06 26.92
N ALA A 773 -38.51 26.66 27.13
CA ALA A 773 -39.66 27.55 27.08
C ALA A 773 -39.61 28.71 28.09
N GLY A 774 -38.84 28.55 29.17
CA GLY A 774 -38.56 29.58 30.17
C GLY A 774 -37.61 30.69 29.70
N ARG A 775 -36.87 30.49 28.61
CA ARG A 775 -35.93 31.47 28.05
C ARG A 775 -36.65 32.51 27.16
N LEU A 776 -36.00 33.64 26.94
CA LEU A 776 -36.42 34.60 25.91
C LEU A 776 -36.04 34.03 24.53
N MET A 777 -36.94 34.15 23.56
CA MET A 777 -36.76 33.65 22.19
C MET A 777 -37.78 34.33 21.28
N ALA A 778 -37.69 34.11 19.98
CA ALA A 778 -38.67 34.60 19.02
C ALA A 778 -40.06 33.96 19.24
N ALA A 779 -41.12 34.74 18.99
CA ALA A 779 -42.48 34.35 19.30
C ALA A 779 -42.97 33.13 18.51
N GLU A 780 -42.48 32.96 17.26
CA GLU A 780 -42.84 31.84 16.39
C GLU A 780 -42.35 30.50 16.98
N GLU A 781 -41.07 30.43 17.33
CA GLU A 781 -40.45 29.27 17.96
C GLU A 781 -41.04 29.00 19.35
N LYS A 782 -41.34 30.06 20.11
CA LYS A 782 -42.01 29.94 21.41
C LYS A 782 -43.41 29.34 21.28
N THR A 783 -44.18 29.76 20.28
CA THR A 783 -45.51 29.19 20.01
C THR A 783 -45.40 27.73 19.61
N ALA A 784 -44.52 27.40 18.65
CA ALA A 784 -44.32 26.02 18.18
C ALA A 784 -43.89 25.08 19.33
N LEU A 785 -42.95 25.51 20.18
CA LEU A 785 -42.51 24.75 21.35
C LEU A 785 -43.66 24.49 22.34
N ASN A 786 -44.47 25.51 22.64
CA ASN A 786 -45.60 25.37 23.56
C ASN A 786 -46.72 24.47 23.02
N GLU A 787 -46.98 24.52 21.71
CA GLU A 787 -47.94 23.62 21.05
C GLU A 787 -47.47 22.15 21.09
N ALA A 788 -46.18 21.92 20.82
CA ALA A 788 -45.58 20.59 20.92
C ALA A 788 -45.57 20.07 22.36
N LEU A 789 -45.23 20.91 23.35
CA LEU A 789 -45.30 20.60 24.78
C LEU A 789 -46.70 20.19 25.21
N THR A 790 -47.72 20.93 24.75
CA THR A 790 -49.13 20.63 25.05
C THR A 790 -49.53 19.27 24.47
N THR A 791 -49.12 18.99 23.23
CA THR A 791 -49.38 17.72 22.55
C THR A 791 -48.70 16.55 23.27
N ALA A 792 -47.43 16.71 23.64
CA ALA A 792 -46.66 15.69 24.37
C ALA A 792 -47.25 15.37 25.75
N LYS A 793 -47.63 16.41 26.52
CA LYS A 793 -48.29 16.24 27.82
C LYS A 793 -49.63 15.51 27.68
N ALA A 794 -50.43 15.85 26.68
CA ALA A 794 -51.70 15.17 26.38
C ALA A 794 -51.50 13.70 25.94
N ALA A 795 -50.46 13.41 25.15
CA ALA A 795 -50.14 12.06 24.71
C ALA A 795 -49.79 11.14 25.90
N ILE A 796 -49.02 11.64 26.88
CA ILE A 796 -48.73 10.92 28.14
C ILE A 796 -50.03 10.59 28.89
N GLU A 797 -50.94 11.57 29.03
CA GLU A 797 -52.22 11.37 29.73
C GLU A 797 -53.13 10.36 29.02
N ALA A 798 -53.13 10.34 27.70
CA ALA A 798 -53.93 9.43 26.88
C ALA A 798 -53.45 7.97 26.94
N LYS A 799 -52.21 7.72 27.39
CA LYS A 799 -51.59 6.39 27.49
C LYS A 799 -51.60 5.61 26.17
N ASN A 800 -51.33 6.30 25.06
CA ASN A 800 -51.18 5.69 23.74
C ASN A 800 -49.73 5.83 23.28
N GLY A 801 -49.05 4.69 23.08
CA GLY A 801 -47.64 4.66 22.69
C GLY A 801 -47.37 5.29 21.33
N ASP A 802 -48.23 5.07 20.34
CA ASP A 802 -48.07 5.66 18.99
C ASP A 802 -48.20 7.19 19.05
N ASP A 803 -49.18 7.70 19.80
CA ASP A 803 -49.36 9.14 19.98
C ASP A 803 -48.16 9.76 20.74
N MET A 804 -47.60 9.05 21.72
CA MET A 804 -46.40 9.49 22.45
C MET A 804 -45.16 9.53 21.55
N MET A 805 -44.96 8.52 20.70
CA MET A 805 -43.84 8.47 19.75
C MET A 805 -43.94 9.62 18.73
N ALA A 806 -45.14 9.88 18.18
CA ALA A 806 -45.38 11.00 17.28
C ALA A 806 -45.11 12.35 17.97
N ALA A 807 -45.59 12.51 19.22
CA ALA A 807 -45.36 13.72 20.01
C ALA A 807 -43.88 13.92 20.38
N TYR A 808 -43.13 12.85 20.64
CA TYR A 808 -41.69 12.90 20.90
C TYR A 808 -40.94 13.57 19.74
N ARG A 809 -41.20 13.16 18.50
CA ARG A 809 -40.51 13.74 17.33
C ARG A 809 -40.84 15.22 17.15
N ALA A 810 -42.13 15.56 17.21
CA ALA A 810 -42.58 16.94 17.09
C ALA A 810 -41.97 17.85 18.18
N LEU A 811 -41.86 17.34 19.40
CA LEU A 811 -41.30 18.08 20.53
C LEU A 811 -39.78 18.29 20.39
N ILE A 812 -39.01 17.29 19.97
CA ILE A 812 -37.57 17.44 19.74
C ILE A 812 -37.30 18.50 18.67
N GLU A 813 -38.02 18.45 17.55
CA GLU A 813 -37.84 19.41 16.46
C GLU A 813 -38.16 20.83 16.92
N ALA A 814 -39.29 21.03 17.60
CA ALA A 814 -39.67 22.34 18.14
C ALA A 814 -38.69 22.84 19.21
N ASN A 815 -38.24 21.97 20.12
CA ASN A 815 -37.30 22.33 21.18
C ASN A 815 -35.93 22.70 20.61
N THR A 816 -35.47 22.02 19.58
CA THR A 816 -34.18 22.33 18.92
C THR A 816 -34.20 23.72 18.29
N ALA A 817 -35.26 24.05 17.54
CA ALA A 817 -35.43 25.38 16.96
C ALA A 817 -35.54 26.48 18.03
N ALA A 818 -36.32 26.22 19.09
CA ALA A 818 -36.49 27.15 20.20
C ALA A 818 -35.19 27.37 21.00
N ALA A 819 -34.40 26.33 21.23
CA ALA A 819 -33.11 26.44 21.91
C ALA A 819 -32.13 27.30 21.10
N ALA A 820 -32.05 27.09 19.79
CA ALA A 820 -31.22 27.93 18.91
C ALA A 820 -31.67 29.40 18.91
N SER A 821 -32.98 29.65 18.87
CA SER A 821 -33.54 31.02 18.98
C SER A 821 -33.18 31.68 20.32
N ALA A 822 -33.30 30.93 21.41
CA ALA A 822 -32.95 31.41 22.75
C ALA A 822 -31.46 31.76 22.88
N ASP A 823 -30.56 30.96 22.28
CA ASP A 823 -29.13 31.25 22.28
C ASP A 823 -28.79 32.55 21.51
N GLU A 824 -29.50 32.86 20.42
CA GLU A 824 -29.34 34.13 19.71
C GLU A 824 -29.88 35.33 20.52
N TYR A 825 -30.97 35.14 21.24
CA TYR A 825 -31.53 36.14 22.14
C TYR A 825 -30.59 36.46 23.32
N ASP A 826 -29.88 35.48 23.85
CA ASP A 826 -28.87 35.68 24.89
C ASP A 826 -27.72 36.57 24.38
N LYS A 827 -27.33 36.44 23.09
CA LYS A 827 -26.33 37.32 22.46
C LYS A 827 -26.79 38.77 22.37
N ILE A 828 -28.08 39.02 22.05
CA ILE A 828 -28.64 40.38 22.05
C ILE A 828 -28.63 40.94 23.48
N SER A 829 -29.02 40.12 24.46
CA SER A 829 -29.04 40.53 25.88
C SER A 829 -27.66 40.96 26.35
N ALA A 830 -26.62 40.16 26.04
CA ALA A 830 -25.23 40.51 26.32
C ALA A 830 -24.79 41.81 25.61
N ALA A 831 -25.13 41.98 24.32
CA ALA A 831 -24.81 43.19 23.58
C ALA A 831 -25.48 44.44 24.17
N ILE A 832 -26.71 44.34 24.69
CA ILE A 832 -27.39 45.44 25.39
C ILE A 832 -26.69 45.79 26.71
N GLU A 833 -26.18 44.81 27.44
CA GLU A 833 -25.37 45.07 28.65
C GLU A 833 -24.07 45.83 28.30
N GLU A 834 -23.41 45.45 27.21
CA GLU A 834 -22.25 46.19 26.68
C GLU A 834 -22.63 47.62 26.28
N LEU A 835 -23.75 47.81 25.58
CA LEU A 835 -24.26 49.13 25.19
C LEU A 835 -24.59 49.98 26.40
N THR A 836 -25.19 49.40 27.42
CA THR A 836 -25.51 50.09 28.68
C THR A 836 -24.24 50.60 29.35
N THR A 837 -23.19 49.79 29.38
CA THR A 837 -21.89 50.16 29.94
C THR A 837 -21.27 51.31 29.14
N ALA A 838 -21.16 51.16 27.81
CA ALA A 838 -20.61 52.18 26.93
C ALA A 838 -21.41 53.50 26.98
N TYR A 839 -22.73 53.43 27.11
CA TYR A 839 -23.57 54.61 27.23
C TYR A 839 -23.14 55.47 28.42
N TYR A 840 -23.06 54.89 29.62
CA TYR A 840 -22.69 55.66 30.81
C TYR A 840 -21.24 56.13 30.80
N GLU A 841 -20.34 55.40 30.13
CA GLU A 841 -18.93 55.78 30.01
C GLU A 841 -18.74 56.98 29.08
N TYR A 842 -19.43 57.01 27.92
CA TYR A 842 -19.14 57.97 26.85
C TYR A 842 -20.22 59.04 26.66
N MET A 843 -21.39 58.97 27.32
CA MET A 843 -22.51 59.90 27.08
C MET A 843 -22.19 61.38 27.30
N GLU A 844 -21.21 61.72 28.14
CA GLU A 844 -20.81 63.12 28.37
C GLU A 844 -20.00 63.71 27.19
N THR A 845 -19.35 62.84 26.41
CA THR A 845 -18.42 63.21 25.33
C THR A 845 -18.94 62.88 23.92
N ALA A 846 -19.87 61.93 23.81
CA ALA A 846 -20.47 61.51 22.56
C ALA A 846 -21.40 62.57 21.95
N SER A 847 -21.70 62.45 20.66
CA SER A 847 -22.67 63.34 19.99
C SER A 847 -24.09 63.11 20.53
N THR A 848 -24.94 64.15 20.48
CA THR A 848 -26.34 64.04 20.92
C THR A 848 -27.11 62.97 20.12
N GLU A 849 -26.76 62.77 18.85
CA GLU A 849 -27.37 61.75 17.98
C GLU A 849 -26.96 60.32 18.38
N ALA A 850 -25.69 60.11 18.75
CA ALA A 850 -25.20 58.83 19.25
C ALA A 850 -25.85 58.45 20.58
N VAL A 851 -25.93 59.41 21.51
CA VAL A 851 -26.63 59.22 22.81
C VAL A 851 -28.10 58.90 22.60
N ALA A 852 -28.81 59.63 21.73
CA ALA A 852 -30.21 59.37 21.43
C ALA A 852 -30.44 57.99 20.78
N THR A 853 -29.52 57.55 19.92
CA THR A 853 -29.60 56.24 19.27
C THR A 853 -29.38 55.10 20.27
N ALA A 854 -28.38 55.23 21.14
CA ALA A 854 -28.10 54.26 22.19
C ALA A 854 -29.25 54.18 23.22
N ASP A 855 -29.77 55.32 23.69
CA ASP A 855 -30.91 55.37 24.62
C ASP A 855 -32.16 54.70 24.01
N LYS A 856 -32.44 54.95 22.73
CA LYS A 856 -33.52 54.26 22.02
C LYS A 856 -33.32 52.74 22.03
N LEU A 857 -32.14 52.25 21.66
CA LEU A 857 -31.85 50.81 21.62
C LEU A 857 -31.90 50.16 23.00
N MET A 858 -31.41 50.83 24.04
CA MET A 858 -31.46 50.36 25.43
C MET A 858 -32.89 50.24 25.97
N ASN A 859 -33.83 51.04 25.47
CA ASN A 859 -35.23 50.98 25.91
C ASN A 859 -36.11 50.06 25.04
N GLU A 860 -35.98 50.15 23.71
CA GLU A 860 -36.84 49.40 22.79
C GLU A 860 -36.43 47.93 22.66
N THR A 861 -35.13 47.62 22.70
CA THR A 861 -34.65 46.24 22.46
C THR A 861 -35.03 45.28 23.58
N PRO A 862 -34.89 45.61 24.89
CA PRO A 862 -35.37 44.74 25.96
C PRO A 862 -36.88 44.46 25.91
N ALA A 863 -37.68 45.47 25.53
CA ALA A 863 -39.12 45.27 25.33
C ALA A 863 -39.39 44.33 24.14
N ALA A 864 -38.68 44.52 23.03
CA ALA A 864 -38.79 43.66 21.86
C ALA A 864 -38.37 42.21 22.12
N LEU A 865 -37.35 42.00 22.97
CA LEU A 865 -36.92 40.68 23.45
C LEU A 865 -38.00 40.04 24.34
N ALA A 866 -38.57 40.78 25.28
CA ALA A 866 -39.63 40.30 26.17
C ALA A 866 -40.90 39.88 25.38
N ASP A 867 -41.24 40.62 24.33
CA ASP A 867 -42.37 40.35 23.45
C ASP A 867 -42.09 39.23 22.42
N GLY A 868 -40.82 38.79 22.27
CA GLY A 868 -40.44 37.81 21.25
C GLY A 868 -40.54 38.34 19.81
N SER A 869 -40.50 39.66 19.62
CA SER A 869 -40.81 40.31 18.34
C SER A 869 -39.66 40.35 17.34
N ILE A 870 -38.43 40.04 17.77
CA ILE A 870 -37.25 39.97 16.91
C ILE A 870 -37.16 38.55 16.36
N LYS A 871 -37.18 38.37 15.05
CA LYS A 871 -37.04 37.03 14.48
C LYS A 871 -35.63 36.48 14.72
N THR A 872 -35.50 35.16 14.85
CA THR A 872 -34.20 34.49 15.02
C THR A 872 -33.21 34.90 13.92
N GLU A 873 -33.64 34.96 12.67
CA GLU A 873 -32.81 35.40 11.52
C GLU A 873 -32.35 36.86 11.59
N ASP A 874 -33.06 37.72 12.32
CA ASP A 874 -32.74 39.15 12.48
C ASP A 874 -31.86 39.43 13.72
N CYS A 875 -31.63 38.43 14.58
CA CYS A 875 -30.92 38.61 15.83
C CYS A 875 -29.48 39.09 15.62
N GLY A 876 -28.74 38.47 14.69
CA GLY A 876 -27.38 38.91 14.34
C GLY A 876 -27.32 40.34 13.81
N ALA A 877 -28.33 40.76 13.03
CA ALA A 877 -28.44 42.14 12.55
C ALA A 877 -28.71 43.12 13.70
N LYS A 878 -29.52 42.72 14.70
CA LYS A 878 -29.77 43.51 15.91
C LYS A 878 -28.52 43.65 16.77
N VAL A 879 -27.77 42.57 16.99
CA VAL A 879 -26.46 42.63 17.69
C VAL A 879 -25.51 43.61 16.97
N THR A 880 -25.48 43.57 15.64
CA THR A 880 -24.66 44.50 14.84
C THR A 880 -25.11 45.95 15.00
N GLU A 881 -26.42 46.21 14.99
CA GLU A 881 -26.99 47.55 15.23
C GLU A 881 -26.60 48.09 16.62
N ILE A 882 -26.62 47.23 17.64
CA ILE A 882 -26.20 47.58 19.01
C ILE A 882 -24.70 47.91 19.04
N LYS A 883 -23.85 47.08 18.41
CA LYS A 883 -22.40 47.34 18.32
C LYS A 883 -22.08 48.61 17.55
N LEU A 884 -22.84 48.93 16.49
CA LEU A 884 -22.73 50.21 15.78
C LEU A 884 -23.07 51.40 16.70
N ALA A 885 -24.09 51.28 17.56
CA ALA A 885 -24.41 52.30 18.54
C ALA A 885 -23.31 52.47 19.61
N ILE A 886 -22.70 51.37 20.08
CA ILE A 886 -21.53 51.39 20.96
C ILE A 886 -20.39 52.17 20.30
N ASN A 887 -20.08 51.87 19.04
CA ASN A 887 -19.03 52.57 18.30
C ASN A 887 -19.36 54.04 18.08
N GLY A 888 -20.63 54.36 17.81
CA GLY A 888 -21.12 55.74 17.69
C GLY A 888 -20.95 56.54 18.99
N LEU A 889 -21.12 55.92 20.16
CA LEU A 889 -20.85 56.54 21.45
C LEU A 889 -19.36 56.81 21.67
N LYS A 890 -18.49 55.91 21.21
CA LYS A 890 -17.03 56.05 21.30
C LYS A 890 -16.44 57.02 20.26
N LEU A 891 -17.24 57.40 19.26
CA LEU A 891 -16.80 58.22 18.13
C LEU A 891 -16.38 59.61 18.60
N THR A 892 -15.12 59.94 18.35
CA THR A 892 -14.57 61.28 18.52
C THR A 892 -14.30 61.88 17.14
N GLU A 893 -14.62 63.16 16.93
CA GLU A 893 -14.31 63.85 15.66
C GLU A 893 -12.80 63.83 15.39
N GLY A 894 -12.42 63.35 14.20
CA GLY A 894 -11.05 63.33 13.72
C GLY A 894 -10.82 64.35 12.60
N SER A 895 -9.60 64.86 12.50
CA SER A 895 -9.14 65.74 11.41
C SER A 895 -7.64 65.53 11.18
N ASP A 896 -7.09 66.03 10.06
CA ASP A 896 -5.64 65.97 9.83
C ASP A 896 -4.82 66.66 10.91
N ASP A 897 -5.30 67.79 11.44
CA ASP A 897 -4.61 68.57 12.47
C ASP A 897 -4.78 67.96 13.87
N LYS A 898 -5.83 67.15 14.06
CA LYS A 898 -6.14 66.46 15.32
C LYS A 898 -6.80 65.11 15.03
N PRO A 899 -6.00 64.07 14.71
CA PRO A 899 -6.52 62.72 14.52
C PRO A 899 -7.17 62.19 15.80
N ALA A 900 -8.31 61.52 15.68
CA ALA A 900 -8.97 60.87 16.81
C ALA A 900 -8.39 59.47 17.02
N ASP A 901 -8.10 59.10 18.27
CA ASP A 901 -7.58 57.77 18.62
C ASP A 901 -8.68 56.71 18.60
N PHE A 902 -8.54 55.75 17.69
CA PHE A 902 -9.43 54.62 17.44
C PHE A 902 -8.75 53.29 17.76
N THR A 903 -7.62 53.31 18.48
CA THR A 903 -6.86 52.10 18.83
C THR A 903 -7.71 51.10 19.63
N TRP A 904 -8.74 51.57 20.35
CA TRP A 904 -9.74 50.74 21.01
C TRP A 904 -10.48 49.77 20.08
N ALA A 905 -10.50 50.02 18.76
CA ALA A 905 -11.12 49.14 17.78
C ALA A 905 -10.22 47.96 17.37
N ILE A 906 -8.92 48.03 17.70
CA ILE A 906 -7.97 46.94 17.50
C ILE A 906 -7.99 46.07 18.75
N THR A 907 -8.28 44.78 18.59
CA THR A 907 -8.14 43.79 19.65
C THR A 907 -6.66 43.46 19.85
N ASN A 908 -6.20 43.47 21.11
CA ASN A 908 -4.85 43.08 21.50
C ASN A 908 -3.75 43.76 20.63
N PRO A 909 -3.72 45.11 20.55
CA PRO A 909 -2.83 45.85 19.65
C PRO A 909 -1.34 45.70 20.01
N ASP A 910 -1.03 45.31 21.24
CA ASP A 910 0.33 45.16 21.78
C ASP A 910 0.77 43.69 21.96
N PHE A 911 -0.08 42.74 21.56
CA PHE A 911 0.17 41.30 21.70
C PHE A 911 0.45 40.81 23.13
N THR A 912 -0.08 41.49 24.16
CA THR A 912 0.00 41.04 25.55
C THR A 912 -0.84 39.80 25.83
N ASP A 913 -1.91 39.57 25.05
CA ASP A 913 -2.77 38.38 25.11
C ASP A 913 -2.46 37.38 23.98
N GLY A 914 -1.17 37.17 23.70
CA GLY A 914 -0.71 36.25 22.67
C GLY A 914 -1.28 36.61 21.28
N THR A 915 -1.83 35.64 20.56
CA THR A 915 -2.43 35.82 19.22
C THR A 915 -3.92 36.18 19.26
N SER A 916 -4.51 36.43 20.43
CA SER A 916 -5.93 36.73 20.59
C SER A 916 -6.35 37.90 19.70
N GLY A 917 -7.41 37.72 18.90
CA GLY A 917 -7.93 38.73 17.97
C GLY A 917 -7.21 38.85 16.61
N TRP A 918 -6.16 38.07 16.35
CA TRP A 918 -5.39 38.12 15.10
C TRP A 918 -5.39 36.76 14.38
N GLU A 919 -5.59 36.76 13.06
CA GLU A 919 -5.51 35.59 12.20
C GLU A 919 -4.10 35.44 11.62
N THR A 920 -3.57 34.22 11.63
CA THR A 920 -2.25 33.88 11.07
C THR A 920 -2.40 32.92 9.90
N VAL A 921 -1.85 33.32 8.74
CA VAL A 921 -1.81 32.48 7.53
C VAL A 921 -0.37 32.02 7.31
N ASN A 922 -0.16 30.72 7.52
CA ASN A 922 1.15 30.08 7.39
C ASN A 922 1.47 29.78 5.91
N ASN A 923 2.54 30.37 5.38
CA ASN A 923 2.99 30.17 3.99
C ASN A 923 4.51 30.01 3.88
N GLY A 924 5.11 29.24 4.79
CA GLY A 924 6.55 28.99 4.84
C GLY A 924 7.17 29.36 6.19
N ALA A 925 6.66 30.41 6.84
CA ALA A 925 6.91 30.68 8.25
C ALA A 925 5.67 30.28 9.11
N ASN A 926 5.88 30.06 10.41
CA ASN A 926 4.83 29.83 11.39
C ASN A 926 4.84 30.97 12.41
N PRO A 927 4.09 32.08 12.19
CA PRO A 927 4.16 33.23 13.06
C PRO A 927 3.70 32.93 14.48
N GLY A 928 4.32 33.60 15.45
CA GLY A 928 3.99 33.43 16.86
C GLY A 928 4.37 34.63 17.71
N VAL A 929 3.76 34.72 18.89
CA VAL A 929 4.00 35.80 19.85
C VAL A 929 4.89 35.31 20.98
N ALA A 930 5.95 36.06 21.28
CA ALA A 930 6.55 36.08 22.61
C ALA A 930 7.09 37.48 22.91
N ASP A 931 7.23 37.81 24.19
CA ASP A 931 7.73 39.11 24.65
C ASP A 931 6.93 40.28 24.05
N ASN A 932 5.62 40.12 23.88
CA ASN A 932 4.69 41.10 23.29
C ASN A 932 5.03 41.47 21.83
N VAL A 933 5.72 40.59 21.09
CA VAL A 933 6.09 40.81 19.69
C VAL A 933 5.62 39.64 18.85
N MET A 934 4.87 39.94 17.80
CA MET A 934 4.54 38.96 16.76
C MET A 934 5.73 38.83 15.81
N GLU A 935 6.20 37.60 15.59
CA GLU A 935 7.31 37.27 14.70
C GLU A 935 6.88 36.33 13.59
N GLY A 936 7.36 36.58 12.38
CA GLY A 936 7.52 35.58 11.34
C GLY A 936 9.00 35.43 10.95
N TYR A 937 9.50 34.21 10.98
CA TYR A 937 10.92 33.88 10.73
C TYR A 937 11.08 32.92 9.55
N ASN A 938 12.04 33.23 8.67
CA ASN A 938 12.53 32.40 7.58
C ASN A 938 11.44 31.86 6.64
N GLY A 939 10.58 32.76 6.14
CA GLY A 939 9.50 32.36 5.24
C GLY A 939 8.43 33.42 5.01
N ASN A 940 7.50 33.11 4.11
CA ASN A 940 6.34 33.95 3.85
C ASN A 940 5.23 33.66 4.86
N PHE A 941 4.43 34.69 5.17
CA PHE A 941 3.29 34.60 6.06
C PHE A 941 2.43 35.85 5.92
N ASP A 942 1.23 35.81 6.51
CA ASP A 942 0.36 36.98 6.70
C ASP A 942 -0.27 36.94 8.10
N VAL A 943 -0.26 38.07 8.80
CA VAL A 943 -0.92 38.24 10.11
C VAL A 943 -1.85 39.43 10.03
N HIS A 944 -3.15 39.24 10.31
CA HIS A 944 -4.15 40.29 10.13
C HIS A 944 -5.31 40.26 11.12
N GLN A 945 -6.03 41.37 11.20
CA GLN A 945 -7.27 41.52 11.95
C GLN A 945 -8.31 42.25 11.09
N ASP A 946 -9.53 41.72 11.08
CA ASP A 946 -10.69 42.35 10.46
C ASP A 946 -11.45 43.19 11.48
N ILE A 947 -11.55 44.49 11.21
CA ILE A 947 -12.24 45.47 12.02
C ILE A 947 -13.48 45.93 11.26
N HIS A 948 -14.63 45.87 11.93
CA HIS A 948 -15.92 46.25 11.37
C HIS A 948 -16.50 47.45 12.12
N ASN A 949 -17.54 48.05 11.53
CA ASN A 949 -18.34 49.10 12.16
C ASN A 949 -17.55 50.39 12.45
N LEU A 950 -16.54 50.70 11.62
CA LEU A 950 -15.80 51.96 11.68
C LEU A 950 -16.53 53.06 10.88
N PRO A 951 -16.45 54.34 11.31
CA PRO A 951 -16.91 55.48 10.51
C PRO A 951 -16.29 55.53 9.11
N GLU A 952 -17.04 55.98 8.11
CA GLU A 952 -16.49 56.25 6.78
C GLU A 952 -15.45 57.38 6.84
N GLY A 953 -14.32 57.20 6.17
CA GLY A 953 -13.30 58.23 6.00
C GLY A 953 -11.87 57.70 6.05
N THR A 954 -10.90 58.60 6.17
CA THR A 954 -9.48 58.24 6.15
C THR A 954 -8.99 57.85 7.55
N TYR A 955 -8.24 56.76 7.61
CA TYR A 955 -7.58 56.24 8.79
C TYR A 955 -6.07 56.18 8.60
N LEU A 956 -5.35 56.34 9.71
CA LEU A 956 -3.92 56.14 9.82
C LEU A 956 -3.67 54.94 10.72
N VAL A 957 -3.13 53.87 10.15
CA VAL A 957 -2.67 52.70 10.89
C VAL A 957 -1.20 52.87 11.16
N LYS A 958 -0.77 52.66 12.41
CA LYS A 958 0.64 52.64 12.79
C LYS A 958 0.99 51.32 13.47
N CYS A 959 2.25 50.94 13.39
CA CYS A 959 2.83 49.93 14.27
C CYS A 959 4.33 50.16 14.45
N GLN A 960 4.92 49.50 15.44
CA GLN A 960 6.36 49.33 15.53
C GLN A 960 6.75 47.99 14.91
N GLY A 961 7.74 47.98 14.03
CA GLY A 961 8.15 46.74 13.37
C GLY A 961 9.25 46.90 12.34
N PHE A 962 9.95 45.82 12.04
CA PHE A 962 11.02 45.82 11.05
C PHE A 962 11.08 44.52 10.25
N TYR A 963 11.82 44.59 9.15
CA TYR A 963 12.27 43.48 8.32
C TYR A 963 13.80 43.38 8.34
N ARG A 964 14.31 42.18 8.52
CA ARG A 964 15.72 41.82 8.36
C ARG A 964 15.90 41.01 7.08
N TYR A 965 16.72 41.53 6.16
CA TYR A 965 17.06 40.86 4.91
C TYR A 965 18.06 39.70 5.14
N GLY A 966 17.55 38.49 5.31
CA GLY A 966 18.33 37.31 5.63
C GLY A 966 18.97 37.37 7.03
N TRP A 967 20.13 36.75 7.20
CA TRP A 967 20.92 36.87 8.43
C TRP A 967 21.49 38.29 8.62
N LEU A 968 21.73 38.71 9.86
CA LEU A 968 22.17 40.08 10.18
C LEU A 968 23.43 40.53 9.43
N ASP A 969 24.42 39.65 9.26
CA ASP A 969 25.64 39.94 8.49
C ASP A 969 25.32 40.24 7.00
N GLY A 970 24.29 39.59 6.47
CA GLY A 970 23.77 39.82 5.12
C GLY A 970 23.01 41.14 5.04
N ALA A 971 22.10 41.40 5.99
CA ALA A 971 21.37 42.65 6.09
C ALA A 971 22.31 43.86 6.20
N ALA A 972 23.33 43.78 7.05
CA ALA A 972 24.34 44.83 7.20
C ALA A 972 25.13 45.07 5.90
N LYS A 973 25.53 44.02 5.19
CA LYS A 973 26.20 44.15 3.88
C LYS A 973 25.29 44.77 2.82
N ALA A 974 24.03 44.36 2.77
CA ALA A 974 23.05 44.89 1.84
C ALA A 974 22.80 46.38 2.10
N TRP A 975 22.67 46.77 3.37
CA TRP A 975 22.55 48.16 3.78
C TRP A 975 23.80 48.98 3.39
N GLN A 976 25.01 48.48 3.66
CA GLN A 976 26.26 49.15 3.28
C GLN A 976 26.43 49.32 1.76
N ALA A 977 25.88 48.40 0.98
CA ALA A 977 25.93 48.41 -0.47
C ALA A 977 24.76 49.18 -1.12
N ASP A 978 23.85 49.76 -0.32
CA ASP A 978 22.60 50.37 -0.78
C ASP A 978 21.77 49.40 -1.65
N SER A 979 21.71 48.14 -1.23
CA SER A 979 21.07 47.03 -1.95
C SER A 979 20.05 46.26 -1.10
N THR A 980 19.58 46.81 0.02
CA THR A 980 18.54 46.21 0.85
C THR A 980 17.25 46.05 0.03
N VAL A 981 16.65 44.86 0.07
CA VAL A 981 15.31 44.60 -0.47
C VAL A 981 14.39 44.27 0.69
N ILE A 982 13.32 45.04 0.88
CA ILE A 982 12.34 44.77 1.93
C ILE A 982 11.27 43.78 1.42
N GLY A 983 11.18 42.62 2.07
CA GLY A 983 10.20 41.58 1.73
C GLY A 983 8.84 41.73 2.42
N ALA A 984 8.81 42.51 3.50
CA ALA A 984 7.65 42.66 4.37
C ALA A 984 6.95 44.02 4.26
N LYS A 985 5.65 44.01 4.54
CA LYS A 985 4.80 45.21 4.48
C LYS A 985 3.88 45.31 5.69
N LEU A 986 3.64 46.53 6.15
CA LEU A 986 2.44 46.89 6.90
C LEU A 986 1.35 47.24 5.87
N TYR A 987 0.13 46.75 6.07
CA TYR A 987 -0.98 47.03 5.19
C TYR A 987 -2.28 47.30 5.93
N ALA A 988 -3.14 48.05 5.25
CA ALA A 988 -4.49 48.38 5.66
C ALA A 988 -5.38 48.37 4.40
N ASN A 989 -6.33 47.44 4.33
CA ASN A 989 -7.05 47.10 3.11
C ASN A 989 -6.10 46.86 1.92
N LEU A 990 -6.25 47.63 0.82
CA LEU A 990 -5.39 47.51 -0.37
C LEU A 990 -4.11 48.34 -0.27
N ASP A 991 -3.99 49.14 0.78
CA ASP A 991 -2.96 50.14 0.93
C ASP A 991 -1.82 49.54 1.77
N SER A 992 -0.57 49.81 1.39
CA SER A 992 0.56 49.20 2.09
C SER A 992 1.83 50.04 2.03
N VAL A 993 2.68 49.87 3.02
CA VAL A 993 4.03 50.42 3.07
C VAL A 993 5.03 49.31 3.37
N GLU A 994 6.23 49.40 2.79
CA GLU A 994 7.33 48.51 3.16
C GLU A 994 7.71 48.74 4.63
N MET A 995 7.99 47.65 5.35
CA MET A 995 8.45 47.76 6.74
C MET A 995 9.84 48.38 6.81
N LYS A 996 10.18 48.99 7.95
CA LYS A 996 11.53 49.50 8.21
C LYS A 996 12.57 48.37 8.12
N ASP A 997 13.76 48.71 7.62
CA ASP A 997 14.94 47.86 7.76
C ASP A 997 15.29 47.75 9.26
N ILE A 998 15.71 46.56 9.71
CA ILE A 998 16.26 46.37 11.06
C ILE A 998 17.50 47.25 11.30
N ILE A 999 18.23 47.62 10.24
CA ILE A 999 19.42 48.48 10.32
C ILE A 999 18.99 49.96 10.39
N ILE A 1000 18.94 50.51 11.60
CA ILE A 1000 18.73 51.95 11.88
C ILE A 1000 19.97 52.51 12.59
N ILE A 1001 20.50 53.62 12.08
CA ILE A 1001 21.60 54.37 12.72
C ILE A 1001 21.01 55.43 13.64
N ASP A 1002 21.11 55.19 14.95
CA ASP A 1002 20.81 56.14 16.00
C ASP A 1002 21.74 55.98 17.22
N GLU A 1003 21.67 56.90 18.18
CA GLU A 1003 22.55 56.93 19.35
C GLU A 1003 22.40 55.67 20.22
N ILE A 1004 21.20 55.08 20.29
CA ILE A 1004 20.92 53.89 21.09
C ILE A 1004 21.49 52.64 20.41
N ALA A 1005 21.46 52.57 19.08
CA ALA A 1005 22.06 51.48 18.32
C ALA A 1005 23.58 51.41 18.49
N THR A 1006 24.25 52.42 19.06
CA THR A 1006 25.70 52.41 19.31
C THR A 1006 26.11 51.85 20.69
N SER A 1007 25.15 51.50 21.56
CA SER A 1007 25.43 50.86 22.85
C SER A 1007 24.29 49.95 23.31
N ALA A 1008 24.58 48.67 23.57
CA ALA A 1008 23.63 47.72 24.16
C ALA A 1008 24.31 46.78 25.17
N SER A 1009 23.54 46.17 26.07
CA SER A 1009 24.04 45.18 27.04
C SER A 1009 23.13 43.96 27.10
N GLY A 1010 23.70 42.75 27.10
CA GLY A 1010 22.96 41.48 27.13
C GLY A 1010 23.17 40.64 25.87
N SER A 1011 22.74 39.38 25.89
CA SER A 1011 22.93 38.40 24.81
C SER A 1011 21.88 38.49 23.68
N HIS A 1012 20.88 39.36 23.82
CA HIS A 1012 19.72 39.50 22.93
C HIS A 1012 19.95 40.50 21.78
N TRP A 1013 21.16 41.08 21.75
CA TRP A 1013 21.63 42.04 20.76
C TRP A 1013 22.80 41.44 20.00
N LYS A 1014 22.92 41.81 18.72
CA LYS A 1014 24.03 41.36 17.89
C LYS A 1014 24.80 42.54 17.32
N GLU A 1015 26.12 42.47 17.51
CA GLU A 1015 27.07 43.48 17.08
C GLU A 1015 27.29 43.42 15.56
N TYR A 1016 27.28 44.57 14.90
CA TYR A 1016 27.87 44.73 13.58
C TYR A 1016 28.72 46.00 13.53
N ILE A 1017 29.80 45.97 12.75
CA ILE A 1017 30.72 47.10 12.61
C ILE A 1017 30.42 47.77 11.27
N ASP A 1018 30.04 49.05 11.33
CA ASP A 1018 29.90 49.86 10.14
C ASP A 1018 31.28 50.19 9.57
N SER A 1019 31.38 50.07 8.25
CA SER A 1019 32.59 50.34 7.47
C SER A 1019 32.43 51.53 6.53
N VAL A 1020 31.33 52.28 6.62
CA VAL A 1020 30.96 53.29 5.63
C VAL A 1020 31.25 54.71 6.14
N SER A 1021 32.16 55.38 5.43
CA SER A 1021 32.31 56.84 5.24
C SER A 1021 33.38 57.67 5.99
N VAL A 1022 34.23 57.11 6.86
CA VAL A 1022 35.50 57.79 7.26
C VAL A 1022 36.64 56.78 7.41
N GLU A 1023 37.69 56.94 6.61
CA GLU A 1023 38.90 56.12 6.70
C GLU A 1023 39.51 56.24 8.13
N GLY A 1024 39.33 55.21 8.95
CA GLY A 1024 39.88 55.12 10.31
C GLY A 1024 38.88 55.21 11.47
N VAL A 1025 37.57 55.42 11.24
CA VAL A 1025 36.54 55.38 12.29
C VAL A 1025 35.65 54.15 12.09
N LYS A 1026 35.72 53.19 13.02
CA LYS A 1026 34.81 52.04 13.08
C LYS A 1026 33.79 52.31 14.18
N THR A 1027 32.52 52.40 13.82
CA THR A 1027 31.42 52.48 14.78
C THR A 1027 30.81 51.10 14.91
N THR A 1028 30.73 50.61 16.14
CA THR A 1028 30.00 49.39 16.48
C THR A 1028 28.53 49.75 16.66
N TYR A 1029 27.66 48.99 16.01
CA TYR A 1029 26.22 49.06 16.16
C TYR A 1029 25.67 47.73 16.68
N TYR A 1030 24.50 47.80 17.32
CA TYR A 1030 23.79 46.67 17.92
C TYR A 1030 22.38 46.60 17.32
N ALA A 1031 22.08 45.51 16.63
CA ALA A 1031 20.73 45.22 16.15
C ALA A 1031 20.05 44.20 17.07
N PRO A 1032 18.71 44.22 17.19
CA PRO A 1032 17.97 43.16 17.86
C PRO A 1032 18.29 41.78 17.24
N ASP A 1033 18.49 40.76 18.08
CA ASP A 1033 18.64 39.36 17.65
C ASP A 1033 17.58 38.43 18.26
N MET A 1034 16.75 38.94 19.17
CA MET A 1034 15.62 38.25 19.81
C MET A 1034 14.44 39.21 20.02
N ARG A 1035 13.23 38.66 20.25
CA ARG A 1035 11.97 39.43 20.37
C ARG A 1035 11.93 40.38 21.55
N ASP A 1036 12.58 40.07 22.67
CA ASP A 1036 12.69 40.94 23.83
C ASP A 1036 13.49 42.23 23.53
N ALA A 1037 14.61 42.12 22.81
CA ALA A 1037 15.36 43.28 22.32
C ALA A 1037 14.58 44.08 21.25
N ALA A 1038 13.81 43.40 20.39
CA ALA A 1038 12.92 44.08 19.46
C ALA A 1038 11.82 44.87 20.20
N ASN A 1039 11.22 44.28 21.22
CA ASN A 1039 10.22 44.93 22.07
C ASN A 1039 10.79 46.16 22.77
N GLU A 1040 12.01 46.07 23.32
CA GLU A 1040 12.71 47.21 23.92
C GLU A 1040 12.84 48.38 22.94
N ARG A 1041 13.17 48.10 21.67
CA ARG A 1041 13.23 49.12 20.61
C ARG A 1041 11.86 49.66 20.22
N PHE A 1042 10.84 48.83 20.21
CA PHE A 1042 9.47 49.24 19.90
C PHE A 1042 8.90 50.18 20.97
N GLN A 1043 9.17 49.92 22.26
CA GLN A 1043 8.81 50.83 23.35
C GLN A 1043 9.49 52.20 23.26
N GLN A 1044 10.65 52.25 22.59
CA GLN A 1044 11.37 53.49 22.28
C GLN A 1044 10.93 54.13 20.96
N THR A 1045 9.91 53.57 20.30
CA THR A 1045 9.37 54.02 19.00
C THR A 1045 10.38 54.03 17.86
N ALA A 1046 11.40 53.18 17.91
CA ALA A 1046 12.55 53.23 17.01
C ALA A 1046 12.26 52.69 15.59
N TYR A 1047 11.21 51.89 15.40
CA TYR A 1047 10.86 51.29 14.10
C TYR A 1047 9.43 51.64 13.67
N PRO A 1048 9.11 52.94 13.47
CA PRO A 1048 7.75 53.35 13.17
C PRO A 1048 7.39 53.02 11.72
N ASN A 1049 6.26 52.34 11.55
CA ASN A 1049 5.60 52.11 10.26
C ASN A 1049 4.22 52.74 10.30
N GLN A 1050 3.78 53.32 9.19
CA GLN A 1050 2.46 53.92 9.10
C GLN A 1050 1.90 53.85 7.69
N VAL A 1051 0.60 53.62 7.57
CA VAL A 1051 -0.12 53.60 6.29
C VAL A 1051 -1.45 54.33 6.45
N TYR A 1052 -1.79 55.16 5.47
CA TYR A 1052 -3.11 55.77 5.36
C TYR A 1052 -4.01 54.86 4.53
N THR A 1053 -5.26 54.73 4.93
CA THR A 1053 -6.28 53.99 4.17
C THR A 1053 -7.63 54.67 4.24
N TYR A 1054 -8.49 54.41 3.26
CA TYR A 1054 -9.87 54.87 3.28
C TYR A 1054 -10.81 53.71 3.62
N VAL A 1055 -11.63 53.90 4.65
CA VAL A 1055 -12.71 52.98 5.01
C VAL A 1055 -14.00 53.52 4.42
N GLY A 1056 -14.68 52.71 3.61
CA GLY A 1056 -15.91 53.09 2.95
C GLY A 1056 -17.13 53.08 3.89
N ALA A 1057 -18.29 53.41 3.32
CA ALA A 1057 -19.58 53.38 4.03
C ALA A 1057 -19.97 52.01 4.62
N ASP A 1058 -19.28 50.92 4.25
CA ASP A 1058 -19.44 49.59 4.84
C ASP A 1058 -18.70 49.43 6.19
N GLY A 1059 -17.83 50.38 6.54
CA GLY A 1059 -17.13 50.44 7.82
C GLY A 1059 -16.13 49.31 8.03
N PHE A 1060 -15.64 48.69 6.95
CA PHE A 1060 -14.72 47.55 7.00
C PHE A 1060 -13.26 47.99 6.83
N LEU A 1061 -12.41 47.50 7.72
CA LEU A 1061 -10.96 47.68 7.68
C LEU A 1061 -10.25 46.39 8.05
N ARG A 1062 -9.45 45.85 7.13
CA ARG A 1062 -8.45 44.83 7.47
C ARG A 1062 -7.10 45.50 7.70
N ILE A 1063 -6.49 45.27 8.85
CA ILE A 1063 -5.10 45.68 9.12
C ILE A 1063 -4.20 44.47 9.30
N GLY A 1064 -2.94 44.57 8.91
CA GLY A 1064 -2.02 43.46 9.08
C GLY A 1064 -0.61 43.75 8.62
N PHE A 1065 0.26 42.77 8.78
CA PHE A 1065 1.59 42.78 8.19
C PHE A 1065 1.94 41.41 7.64
N ASN A 1066 2.75 41.38 6.59
CA ASN A 1066 3.12 40.15 5.91
C ASN A 1066 4.56 40.17 5.42
N ASN A 1067 5.08 38.98 5.11
CA ASN A 1067 6.28 38.79 4.30
C ASN A 1067 5.89 37.99 3.05
N THR A 1068 6.21 38.52 1.87
CA THR A 1068 5.87 37.89 0.58
C THR A 1068 7.11 37.44 -0.21
N LYS A 1069 8.31 37.69 0.32
CA LYS A 1069 9.58 37.38 -0.35
C LYS A 1069 10.56 36.74 0.62
N HIS A 1070 10.49 35.41 0.72
CA HIS A 1070 11.40 34.61 1.51
C HIS A 1070 12.86 34.79 1.06
N VAL A 1071 13.70 35.17 2.02
CA VAL A 1071 15.16 35.12 1.94
C VAL A 1071 15.66 34.29 3.12
N ASP A 1072 16.62 33.39 2.89
CA ASP A 1072 17.11 32.50 3.96
C ASP A 1072 17.62 33.29 5.18
N GLY A 1073 17.04 33.00 6.34
CA GLY A 1073 17.31 33.67 7.61
C GLY A 1073 16.59 35.01 7.83
N ASP A 1074 15.66 35.39 6.94
CA ASP A 1074 14.88 36.62 7.07
C ASP A 1074 14.00 36.64 8.32
N TRP A 1075 13.73 37.84 8.81
CA TRP A 1075 13.02 38.01 10.07
C TRP A 1075 12.16 39.26 10.02
N THR A 1076 10.86 39.08 10.24
CA THR A 1076 9.88 40.17 10.26
C THR A 1076 9.18 40.18 11.60
N THR A 1077 9.11 41.33 12.25
CA THR A 1077 8.41 41.47 13.53
C THR A 1077 7.61 42.74 13.60
N ALA A 1078 6.48 42.70 14.33
CA ALA A 1078 5.64 43.87 14.59
C ALA A 1078 4.92 43.79 15.94
N SER A 1079 4.62 44.95 16.53
CA SER A 1079 3.76 45.12 17.70
C SER A 1079 3.28 46.59 17.82
N TYR A 1080 2.52 46.90 18.86
CA TYR A 1080 2.03 48.24 19.21
C TYR A 1080 1.27 48.89 18.05
N PHE A 1081 0.24 48.20 17.55
CA PHE A 1081 -0.63 48.74 16.53
C PHE A 1081 -1.48 49.89 17.09
N GLU A 1082 -1.56 50.99 16.34
CA GLU A 1082 -2.41 52.13 16.67
C GLU A 1082 -3.30 52.45 15.46
N LEU A 1083 -4.52 52.91 15.73
CA LEU A 1083 -5.46 53.32 14.70
C LEU A 1083 -5.94 54.74 14.99
N PHE A 1084 -5.81 55.64 14.02
CA PHE A 1084 -6.31 57.01 14.14
C PHE A 1084 -7.27 57.34 13.02
N TYR A 1085 -8.38 58.00 13.34
CA TYR A 1085 -9.35 58.51 12.37
C TYR A 1085 -9.09 59.99 12.05
N LEU A 1086 -9.03 60.33 10.76
CA LEU A 1086 -8.70 61.67 10.25
C LEU A 1086 -9.90 62.40 9.64
N GLY A 1087 -11.06 61.75 9.59
CA GLY A 1087 -12.26 62.32 8.97
C GLY A 1087 -12.43 61.95 7.50
N GLU A 1088 -13.65 62.14 7.00
CA GLU A 1088 -14.05 61.90 5.59
C GLU A 1088 -13.33 62.82 4.60
N ASN A 1089 -12.97 64.04 5.03
CA ASN A 1089 -12.37 65.09 4.19
C ASN A 1089 -10.85 65.25 4.42
N SER A 1090 -10.16 64.20 4.86
CA SER A 1090 -8.71 64.22 5.09
C SER A 1090 -7.94 64.52 3.80
N LYS A 1091 -6.89 65.36 3.89
CA LYS A 1091 -5.96 65.60 2.78
C LYS A 1091 -5.15 64.35 2.40
N HIS A 1092 -5.09 63.36 3.30
CA HIS A 1092 -4.41 62.08 3.08
C HIS A 1092 -5.28 61.06 2.34
N ALA A 1093 -6.51 61.42 1.94
CA ALA A 1093 -7.37 60.56 1.13
C ALA A 1093 -6.74 60.16 -0.23
N GLU A 1094 -5.83 60.98 -0.77
CA GLU A 1094 -5.07 60.67 -2.00
C GLU A 1094 -3.76 59.90 -1.74
N GLU A 1095 -3.28 59.85 -0.48
CA GLU A 1095 -2.03 59.16 -0.08
C GLU A 1095 -2.22 57.67 0.17
N THR A 1096 -3.44 57.17 0.10
CA THR A 1096 -3.75 55.74 0.31
C THR A 1096 -3.23 54.87 -0.82
N GLY A 1097 -2.61 55.41 -1.89
CA GLY A 1097 -2.21 54.62 -3.06
C GLY A 1097 -3.39 54.28 -3.98
N VAL A 1098 -4.58 54.80 -3.67
CA VAL A 1098 -5.76 54.78 -4.51
C VAL A 1098 -5.81 56.05 -5.35
N GLU A 1099 -5.18 56.05 -6.53
CA GLU A 1099 -5.56 56.99 -7.58
C GLU A 1099 -6.91 56.53 -8.16
N ASN A 1100 -7.99 57.25 -7.81
CA ASN A 1100 -9.34 57.10 -8.38
C ASN A 1100 -10.03 55.73 -8.16
N ILE A 1101 -10.71 55.55 -7.03
CA ILE A 1101 -11.98 54.80 -7.04
C ILE A 1101 -13.10 55.78 -7.38
N ASN A 1102 -13.06 56.26 -8.61
CA ASN A 1102 -14.20 56.80 -9.35
C ASN A 1102 -13.86 56.72 -10.83
N ASN A 1103 -13.77 55.49 -11.38
CA ASN A 1103 -14.17 55.11 -12.74
C ASN A 1103 -13.59 53.75 -13.20
N SER A 1104 -13.80 52.66 -12.45
CA SER A 1104 -14.02 51.40 -13.17
C SER A 1104 -15.45 51.46 -13.72
N VAL A 1105 -15.58 51.78 -15.00
CA VAL A 1105 -16.89 51.81 -15.67
C VAL A 1105 -17.47 50.40 -15.58
N ILE A 1106 -18.47 50.22 -14.72
CA ILE A 1106 -19.26 48.99 -14.65
C ILE A 1106 -19.99 48.88 -15.99
N THR A 1107 -19.66 47.87 -16.77
CA THR A 1107 -20.29 47.63 -18.08
C THR A 1107 -21.59 46.85 -17.95
N GLY A 1108 -21.82 46.19 -16.81
CA GLY A 1108 -23.11 45.60 -16.47
C GLY A 1108 -23.17 44.97 -15.08
N SER A 1109 -24.34 45.05 -14.45
CA SER A 1109 -24.66 44.32 -13.22
C SER A 1109 -25.80 43.35 -13.48
N ARG A 1110 -25.69 42.14 -12.91
CA ARG A 1110 -26.74 41.13 -12.90
C ARG A 1110 -27.06 40.75 -11.46
N TYR A 1111 -28.34 40.69 -11.16
CA TYR A 1111 -28.84 40.30 -9.84
C TYR A 1111 -29.32 38.86 -9.93
N TYR A 1112 -29.04 38.06 -8.92
CA TYR A 1112 -29.51 36.69 -8.79
C TYR A 1112 -30.13 36.50 -7.42
N SER A 1113 -31.20 35.73 -7.33
CA SER A 1113 -31.67 35.19 -6.05
C SER A 1113 -30.70 34.11 -5.56
N ILE A 1114 -30.83 33.73 -4.29
CA ILE A 1114 -29.96 32.72 -3.67
C ILE A 1114 -30.04 31.34 -4.35
N ASP A 1115 -31.16 31.04 -5.03
CA ASP A 1115 -31.36 29.83 -5.85
C ASP A 1115 -30.80 29.96 -7.29
N GLY A 1116 -30.08 31.04 -7.60
CA GLY A 1116 -29.36 31.22 -8.86
C GLY A 1116 -30.21 31.77 -10.02
N ARG A 1117 -31.46 32.17 -9.80
CA ARG A 1117 -32.30 32.78 -10.86
C ARG A 1117 -31.95 34.24 -11.06
N GLN A 1118 -31.73 34.64 -12.32
CA GLN A 1118 -31.41 36.02 -12.66
C GLN A 1118 -32.65 36.94 -12.49
N MET A 1119 -32.50 38.01 -11.73
CA MET A 1119 -33.52 39.00 -11.40
C MET A 1119 -33.24 40.34 -12.10
N LYS A 1120 -34.29 41.12 -12.36
CA LYS A 1120 -34.20 42.44 -13.04
C LYS A 1120 -33.72 43.56 -12.12
N SER A 1121 -33.86 43.38 -10.81
CA SER A 1121 -33.47 44.31 -9.76
C SER A 1121 -33.21 43.53 -8.47
N LEU A 1122 -32.69 44.22 -7.47
CA LEU A 1122 -32.63 43.70 -6.11
C LEU A 1122 -34.03 43.51 -5.51
N ASN A 1123 -34.21 42.44 -4.74
CA ASN A 1123 -35.43 42.13 -3.98
C ASN A 1123 -35.13 42.11 -2.49
N LYS A 1124 -36.16 42.28 -1.65
CA LYS A 1124 -36.02 42.16 -0.19
C LYS A 1124 -35.51 40.75 0.18
N GLY A 1125 -34.45 40.66 1.00
CA GLY A 1125 -33.74 39.42 1.33
C GLY A 1125 -32.32 39.32 0.74
N LEU A 1126 -31.70 38.13 0.77
CA LEU A 1126 -30.34 37.90 0.27
C LEU A 1126 -30.31 37.86 -1.27
N ASN A 1127 -29.53 38.75 -1.86
CA ASN A 1127 -29.31 38.84 -3.30
C ASN A 1127 -27.85 38.53 -3.61
N ILE A 1128 -27.58 37.97 -4.78
CA ILE A 1128 -26.23 37.83 -5.33
C ILE A 1128 -26.09 38.86 -6.45
N ILE A 1129 -25.16 39.78 -6.30
CA ILE A 1129 -24.84 40.79 -7.33
C ILE A 1129 -23.57 40.35 -8.02
N MET A 1130 -23.67 40.12 -9.33
CA MET A 1130 -22.52 39.92 -10.20
C MET A 1130 -22.28 41.21 -10.99
N THR A 1131 -21.14 41.85 -10.80
CA THR A 1131 -20.76 43.05 -11.56
C THR A 1131 -19.63 42.73 -12.52
N THR A 1132 -19.72 43.25 -13.75
CA THR A 1132 -18.69 43.10 -14.78
C THR A 1132 -18.03 44.45 -15.01
N ASN A 1133 -16.71 44.47 -14.88
CA ASN A 1133 -15.88 45.65 -15.09
C ASN A 1133 -15.57 45.83 -16.59
N ALA A 1134 -15.10 47.01 -16.99
CA ALA A 1134 -14.70 47.31 -18.37
C ALA A 1134 -13.53 46.45 -18.89
N ASP A 1135 -12.74 45.85 -18.01
CA ASP A 1135 -11.66 44.89 -18.32
C ASP A 1135 -12.17 43.44 -18.48
N GLY A 1136 -13.48 43.21 -18.35
CA GLY A 1136 -14.12 41.90 -18.47
C GLY A 1136 -14.07 41.04 -17.19
N LYS A 1137 -13.46 41.53 -16.09
CA LYS A 1137 -13.50 40.81 -14.82
C LYS A 1137 -14.88 40.89 -14.17
N THR A 1138 -15.34 39.77 -13.65
CA THR A 1138 -16.56 39.69 -12.85
C THR A 1138 -16.24 39.61 -11.37
N THR A 1139 -16.95 40.40 -10.57
CA THR A 1139 -16.96 40.29 -9.10
C THR A 1139 -18.35 39.88 -8.64
N VAL A 1140 -18.40 38.98 -7.66
CA VAL A 1140 -19.65 38.46 -7.10
C VAL A 1140 -19.70 38.82 -5.63
N ARG A 1141 -20.78 39.46 -5.18
CA ARG A 1141 -21.01 39.76 -3.77
C ARG A 1141 -22.44 39.44 -3.37
N LYS A 1142 -22.61 38.98 -2.13
CA LYS A 1142 -23.93 38.77 -1.52
C LYS A 1142 -24.36 40.04 -0.81
N VAL A 1143 -25.58 40.51 -1.06
CA VAL A 1143 -26.13 41.75 -0.49
C VAL A 1143 -27.52 41.47 0.05
N ILE A 1144 -27.73 41.73 1.33
CA ILE A 1144 -29.05 41.70 1.94
C ILE A 1144 -29.70 43.07 1.72
N VAL A 1145 -30.89 43.06 1.13
CA VAL A 1145 -31.67 44.27 0.86
C VAL A 1145 -32.87 44.26 1.80
N LYS A 1146 -32.97 45.29 2.64
CA LYS A 1146 -33.97 45.41 3.72
C LYS A 1146 -35.38 45.75 3.20
#